data_AF-A0A6C0CH46-F1
#
_entry.id   AF-A0A6C0CH46-F1
#
_cell.length_a   1.000
_cell.length_b   1.000
_cell.length_c   1.000
_cell.angle_alpha   90.00
_cell.angle_beta   90.00
_cell.angle_gamma   90.00
#
_symmetry.space_group_name_H-M   'P 1'
#
loop_
_entity.id
_entity.type
_entity.pdbx_description
1 polymer ?
#
loop_
_entity_poly.entity_id
_entity_poly.type
_entity_poly.pdbx_seq_one_letter_code
_entity_poly.pdbx_strand_id
1 'polypeptide(L)'
;MVKSILKPSVNYPELKTLDIDDKNYAATQYEYNILDTDVTIALGQSKYTLIDEGLIFYPIYLIKNDKVYKQIGLFEILENELPNVIDEDDDLDLDLIDKPLIFDFVDIELLKNVENKKVKDDSLIETSELKEKSQEIIDQEESEEEEEEEEEEEEDKDEEEKQYDLPKQNTQQLEKELTQFQSDKKNPWIQEYLKSNNFQIIDNEGGGDCLFAVIRDALKSQDKHITVTELRNKLADNVNEELFKSYKEKYDMILQSIQDGDIKMKQLTKLNNELRDRLKQSKEREEQKLVVEQAKSVSESYKRLKSENKISREILTEFKFMKKVNNLQDFKKVIKSCEFWADDWAISTLERILNIKLILFSSESWKEGDSKNVLICGHIIDEVMKEEGIFEPQYYILADYTGDHYKLITYFNHDIFTFYQIPYKIKLLISENCLRGESGAYKIIPQFKNFNSDLGIIEPEEVEVIEEDSNNLYDKDIVFQYYIKSNNKPLPGKGKGETIPFGKVKDFSKLAEISDWRKKLDNEFPSQFELGGHKWYSVEHYINAVKFKESNPQFYMLFSLDSDSKISKDIVLAKAAGSKTGKHKGELLRSKDIKIDPLFFGGKHEEALENALYAKFSQNEEMKSILLYTDKAKLLHFQGTAPPKESDMLMLVRSKLIKEFKK
;
A
#
# COMPACT_ATOMS: atom_id res chain seq x y z
N MET A 1 -26.65 4.23 29.19
CA MET A 1 -26.40 4.30 27.74
C MET A 1 -26.91 5.66 27.32
N VAL A 2 -26.19 6.35 26.43
CA VAL A 2 -26.58 7.71 26.03
C VAL A 2 -27.17 7.68 24.63
N LYS A 3 -28.25 8.41 24.41
CA LYS A 3 -28.99 8.41 23.16
C LYS A 3 -28.42 9.44 22.20
N SER A 4 -28.23 9.07 20.93
CA SER A 4 -27.76 10.00 19.90
C SER A 4 -28.69 11.21 19.74
N ILE A 5 -28.09 12.40 19.56
CA ILE A 5 -28.73 13.68 19.26
C ILE A 5 -29.10 13.73 17.77
N LEU A 6 -28.21 13.24 16.89
CA LEU A 6 -28.36 13.25 15.44
C LEU A 6 -29.32 12.15 14.93
N LYS A 7 -29.33 10.97 15.55
CA LYS A 7 -30.28 9.89 15.24
C LYS A 7 -30.88 9.23 16.49
N PRO A 8 -32.13 9.56 16.86
CA PRO A 8 -32.80 9.00 18.03
C PRO A 8 -32.99 7.46 18.07
N SER A 9 -32.69 6.72 16.99
CA SER A 9 -32.68 5.25 16.98
C SER A 9 -31.40 4.64 17.56
N VAL A 10 -30.32 5.42 17.68
CA VAL A 10 -28.98 4.96 18.08
C VAL A 10 -28.73 5.22 19.58
N ASN A 11 -28.12 4.24 20.26
CA ASN A 11 -27.69 4.36 21.66
C ASN A 11 -26.23 3.96 21.81
N TYR A 12 -25.47 4.74 22.57
CA TYR A 12 -24.06 4.50 22.86
C TYR A 12 -23.87 3.85 24.24
N PRO A 13 -22.99 2.84 24.37
CA PRO A 13 -22.61 2.30 25.66
C PRO A 13 -21.77 3.32 26.44
N GLU A 14 -22.05 3.44 27.74
CA GLU A 14 -21.25 4.30 28.63
C GLU A 14 -20.01 3.55 29.11
N LEU A 15 -18.92 3.74 28.38
CA LEU A 15 -17.62 3.15 28.71
C LEU A 15 -16.86 4.07 29.68
N LYS A 16 -16.14 3.48 30.63
CA LYS A 16 -15.34 4.25 31.63
C LYS A 16 -13.84 4.19 31.34
N THR A 17 -13.44 3.31 30.44
CA THR A 17 -12.06 2.94 30.14
C THR A 17 -11.64 3.57 28.82
N LEU A 18 -10.34 3.82 28.67
CA LEU A 18 -9.75 4.21 27.39
C LEU A 18 -10.02 3.12 26.35
N ASP A 19 -10.55 3.52 25.19
CA ASP A 19 -10.70 2.63 24.05
C ASP A 19 -9.31 2.14 23.60
N ILE A 20 -9.23 0.88 23.20
CA ILE A 20 -7.95 0.22 22.95
C ILE A 20 -7.25 0.82 21.72
N ASP A 21 -8.02 1.35 20.76
CA ASP A 21 -7.48 2.00 19.57
C ASP A 21 -6.88 3.37 19.91
N ASP A 22 -7.33 4.01 21.01
CA ASP A 22 -6.92 5.37 21.38
C ASP A 22 -5.68 5.39 22.29
N LYS A 23 -5.17 4.22 22.68
CA LYS A 23 -4.11 4.09 23.68
C LYS A 23 -2.75 4.66 23.26
N ASN A 24 -2.45 4.63 21.96
CA ASN A 24 -1.22 5.21 21.39
C ASN A 24 -1.54 6.31 20.37
N TYR A 25 -2.78 6.80 20.36
CA TYR A 25 -3.18 7.93 19.55
C TYR A 25 -2.61 9.21 20.15
N ALA A 26 -1.89 9.98 19.33
CA ALA A 26 -1.41 11.30 19.72
C ALA A 26 -2.59 12.28 19.67
N ALA A 27 -3.40 12.26 20.72
CA ALA A 27 -4.60 13.08 20.81
C ALA A 27 -4.29 14.55 21.14
N THR A 28 -4.90 15.46 20.39
CA THR A 28 -4.94 16.89 20.76
C THR A 28 -5.78 17.08 22.04
N GLN A 29 -5.26 17.88 22.97
CA GLN A 29 -5.96 18.25 24.20
C GLN A 29 -6.70 19.58 24.03
N TYR A 30 -7.90 19.65 24.58
CA TYR A 30 -8.77 20.82 24.53
C TYR A 30 -9.15 21.26 25.95
N GLU A 31 -9.20 22.56 26.20
CA GLU A 31 -9.91 23.10 27.37
C GLU A 31 -11.39 23.20 27.00
N TYR A 32 -12.25 22.55 27.78
CA TYR A 32 -13.68 22.48 27.50
C TYR A 32 -14.50 22.65 28.78
N ASN A 33 -15.62 23.37 28.69
CA ASN A 33 -16.51 23.59 29.83
C ASN A 33 -17.60 22.51 29.86
N ILE A 34 -17.61 21.68 30.90
CA ILE A 34 -18.60 20.62 31.13
C ILE A 34 -19.27 20.89 32.48
N LEU A 35 -20.60 21.06 32.49
CA LEU A 35 -21.38 21.35 33.71
C LEU A 35 -20.82 22.55 34.51
N ASP A 36 -20.52 23.66 33.83
CA ASP A 36 -19.95 24.89 34.40
C ASP A 36 -18.59 24.67 35.10
N THR A 37 -17.85 23.62 34.73
CA THR A 37 -16.50 23.32 35.21
C THR A 37 -15.55 23.24 34.03
N ASP A 38 -14.46 24.01 34.07
CA ASP A 38 -13.42 23.98 33.03
C ASP A 38 -12.53 22.76 33.23
N VAL A 39 -12.42 21.91 32.21
CA VAL A 39 -11.63 20.68 32.27
C VAL A 39 -10.79 20.50 31.01
N THR A 40 -9.68 19.79 31.14
CA THR A 40 -8.87 19.36 29.99
C THR A 40 -9.39 18.02 29.49
N ILE A 41 -9.76 17.96 28.22
CA ILE A 41 -10.21 16.74 27.54
C ILE A 41 -9.28 16.38 26.38
N ALA A 42 -9.24 15.10 26.02
CA ALA A 42 -8.63 14.62 24.78
C ALA A 42 -9.66 13.82 23.97
N LEU A 43 -9.56 13.89 22.64
CA LEU A 43 -10.42 13.14 21.74
C LEU A 43 -9.74 11.84 21.31
N GLY A 44 -10.49 10.76 21.32
CA GLY A 44 -10.12 9.50 20.68
C GLY A 44 -10.23 9.57 19.16
N GLN A 45 -9.75 8.52 18.50
CA GLN A 45 -9.88 8.35 17.06
C GLN A 45 -11.35 8.28 16.63
N SER A 46 -11.59 8.63 15.37
CA SER A 46 -12.91 8.47 14.73
C SER A 46 -13.37 7.02 14.73
N LYS A 47 -14.61 6.80 15.17
CA LYS A 47 -15.27 5.49 15.18
C LYS A 47 -16.34 5.45 14.10
N TYR A 48 -16.12 4.58 13.13
CA TYR A 48 -16.97 4.38 11.95
C TYR A 48 -18.00 3.26 12.12
N THR A 49 -18.16 2.72 13.33
CA THR A 49 -19.03 1.58 13.60
C THR A 49 -20.52 1.86 13.37
N LEU A 50 -20.90 3.13 13.14
CA LEU A 50 -22.27 3.58 12.85
C LEU A 50 -22.36 4.32 11.51
N ILE A 51 -21.40 4.11 10.60
CA ILE A 51 -21.37 4.80 9.30
C ILE A 51 -22.55 4.44 8.39
N ASP A 52 -23.11 3.23 8.51
CA ASP A 52 -24.33 2.83 7.79
C ASP A 52 -25.56 3.61 8.29
N GLU A 53 -25.50 4.05 9.54
CA GLU A 53 -26.43 5.02 10.11
C GLU A 53 -26.00 6.46 9.79
N GLY A 54 -25.04 6.68 8.89
CA GLY A 54 -24.53 8.00 8.51
C GLY A 54 -23.87 8.75 9.67
N LEU A 55 -23.44 8.05 10.73
CA LEU A 55 -22.86 8.64 11.93
C LEU A 55 -21.42 8.18 12.15
N ILE A 56 -20.58 9.14 12.55
CA ILE A 56 -19.22 8.90 13.03
C ILE A 56 -19.12 9.54 14.41
N PHE A 57 -18.44 8.89 15.35
CA PHE A 57 -18.27 9.45 16.69
C PHE A 57 -16.84 9.40 17.20
N TYR A 58 -16.53 10.28 18.16
CA TYR A 58 -15.21 10.47 18.74
C TYR A 58 -15.31 10.35 20.26
N PRO A 59 -14.66 9.37 20.89
CA PRO A 59 -14.60 9.25 22.34
C PRO A 59 -14.01 10.51 23.00
N ILE A 60 -14.58 10.96 24.12
CA ILE A 60 -14.05 12.06 24.93
C ILE A 60 -13.44 11.51 26.21
N TYR A 61 -12.17 11.83 26.44
CA TYR A 61 -11.41 11.43 27.62
C TYR A 61 -11.10 12.62 28.51
N LEU A 62 -11.35 12.48 29.81
CA LEU A 62 -10.97 13.44 30.82
C LEU A 62 -9.49 13.27 31.17
N ILE A 63 -8.70 14.35 31.15
CA ILE A 63 -7.26 14.33 31.42
C ILE A 63 -6.97 14.78 32.85
N LYS A 64 -6.16 14.01 33.58
CA LYS A 64 -5.66 14.31 34.93
C LYS A 64 -4.16 14.05 35.01
N ASN A 65 -3.38 15.07 35.37
CA ASN A 65 -1.91 14.98 35.48
C ASN A 65 -1.27 14.40 34.20
N ASP A 66 -1.64 14.94 33.04
CA ASP A 66 -1.16 14.51 31.71
C ASP A 66 -1.43 13.03 31.38
N LYS A 67 -2.43 12.41 32.03
CA LYS A 67 -2.87 11.05 31.75
C LYS A 67 -4.38 10.99 31.57
N VAL A 68 -4.83 10.08 30.71
CA VAL A 68 -6.26 9.75 30.57
C VAL A 68 -6.78 9.19 31.89
N TYR A 69 -7.79 9.85 32.46
CA TYR A 69 -8.45 9.43 33.69
C TYR A 69 -9.64 8.51 33.41
N LYS A 70 -10.62 8.98 32.62
CA LYS A 70 -11.81 8.22 32.23
C LYS A 70 -12.37 8.72 30.91
N GLN A 71 -13.03 7.83 30.17
CA GLN A 71 -13.95 8.26 29.11
C GLN A 71 -15.20 8.86 29.75
N ILE A 72 -15.62 10.03 29.29
CA ILE A 72 -16.71 10.81 29.88
C ILE A 72 -17.82 11.16 28.89
N GLY A 73 -17.63 10.85 27.61
CA GLY A 73 -18.61 11.14 26.58
C GLY A 73 -18.12 10.81 25.19
N LEU A 74 -18.82 11.37 24.20
CA LEU A 74 -18.44 11.35 22.79
C LEU A 74 -18.97 12.58 22.06
N PHE A 75 -18.29 12.95 20.98
CA PHE A 75 -18.86 13.78 19.92
C PHE A 75 -19.40 12.88 18.82
N GLU A 76 -20.49 13.29 18.17
CA GLU A 76 -21.01 12.63 16.99
C GLU A 76 -21.15 13.63 15.84
N ILE A 77 -20.91 13.16 14.63
CA ILE A 77 -20.98 13.93 13.39
C ILE A 77 -21.67 13.08 12.31
N LEU A 78 -22.20 13.72 11.28
CA LEU A 78 -22.67 13.00 10.10
C LEU A 78 -21.49 12.60 9.19
N GLU A 79 -21.60 11.46 8.50
CA GLU A 79 -20.56 10.95 7.60
C GLU A 79 -20.14 11.99 6.54
N ASN A 80 -21.11 12.65 5.94
CA ASN A 80 -20.89 13.68 4.92
C ASN A 80 -20.28 14.98 5.50
N GLU A 81 -20.28 15.14 6.82
CA GLU A 81 -19.66 16.25 7.54
C GLU A 81 -18.21 15.93 7.91
N LEU A 82 -17.83 14.66 8.00
CA LEU A 82 -16.46 14.24 8.31
C LEU A 82 -15.42 15.01 7.53
N PRO A 83 -15.50 15.13 6.19
CA PRO A 83 -14.49 15.87 5.46
C PRO A 83 -14.38 17.31 5.94
N ASN A 84 -15.47 17.92 6.41
CA ASN A 84 -15.63 19.34 6.79
C ASN A 84 -15.24 19.66 8.23
N VAL A 85 -15.18 18.67 9.11
CA VAL A 85 -14.98 18.86 10.57
C VAL A 85 -13.66 18.29 11.08
N ILE A 86 -12.88 17.62 10.22
CA ILE A 86 -11.54 17.14 10.52
C ILE A 86 -10.46 18.05 9.93
N ASP A 87 -9.36 18.15 10.66
CA ASP A 87 -8.20 18.93 10.31
C ASP A 87 -7.12 18.14 9.58
N GLU A 88 -6.00 18.78 9.26
CA GLU A 88 -4.95 18.24 8.40
C GLU A 88 -4.02 17.28 9.08
N ASP A 89 -4.12 17.21 10.40
CA ASP A 89 -3.51 16.21 11.23
C ASP A 89 -4.58 15.14 11.63
N ASP A 90 -5.73 15.11 10.92
CA ASP A 90 -6.92 14.27 11.15
C ASP A 90 -7.66 14.54 12.51
N ASP A 91 -7.42 15.69 13.15
CA ASP A 91 -8.06 16.07 14.43
C ASP A 91 -9.40 16.79 14.24
N LEU A 92 -10.33 16.60 15.18
CA LEU A 92 -11.68 17.18 15.12
C LEU A 92 -11.72 18.66 15.53
N ASP A 93 -12.44 19.50 14.77
CA ASP A 93 -12.71 20.89 15.13
C ASP A 93 -14.00 21.01 15.98
N LEU A 94 -13.83 21.25 17.27
CA LEU A 94 -14.93 21.32 18.24
C LEU A 94 -15.88 22.51 18.04
N ASP A 95 -15.48 23.53 17.28
CA ASP A 95 -16.32 24.70 16.99
C ASP A 95 -17.32 24.45 15.86
N LEU A 96 -17.14 23.35 15.10
CA LEU A 96 -17.90 23.01 13.90
C LEU A 96 -18.87 21.84 14.09
N ILE A 97 -18.94 21.29 15.29
CA ILE A 97 -19.73 20.09 15.62
C ILE A 97 -20.72 20.39 16.75
N ASP A 98 -21.77 19.58 16.85
CA ASP A 98 -22.75 19.71 17.91
C ASP A 98 -22.15 19.41 19.30
N LYS A 99 -22.87 19.84 20.35
CA LYS A 99 -22.46 19.65 21.74
C LYS A 99 -22.23 18.16 22.05
N PRO A 100 -21.26 17.84 22.92
CA PRO A 100 -20.92 16.46 23.22
C PRO A 100 -22.05 15.75 23.97
N LEU A 101 -22.18 14.45 23.72
CA LEU A 101 -22.97 13.52 24.52
C LEU A 101 -22.15 13.10 25.74
N ILE A 102 -22.47 13.69 26.89
CA ILE A 102 -21.83 13.37 28.17
C ILE A 102 -22.53 12.17 28.82
N PHE A 103 -21.74 11.26 29.39
CA PHE A 103 -22.25 10.05 30.05
C PHE A 103 -22.97 10.36 31.38
N ASP A 104 -24.01 9.59 31.71
CA ASP A 104 -24.91 9.86 32.84
C ASP A 104 -24.19 9.83 34.20
N PHE A 105 -23.08 9.08 34.31
CA PHE A 105 -22.30 9.01 35.54
C PHE A 105 -21.37 10.23 35.77
N VAL A 106 -21.31 11.18 34.84
CA VAL A 106 -20.44 12.36 34.96
C VAL A 106 -21.14 13.45 35.76
N ASP A 107 -20.60 13.76 36.94
CA ASP A 107 -21.10 14.80 37.84
C ASP A 107 -20.00 15.82 38.19
N ILE A 108 -20.42 16.93 38.82
CA ILE A 108 -19.52 18.02 39.22
C ILE A 108 -18.42 17.53 40.18
N GLU A 109 -18.69 16.49 40.98
CA GLU A 109 -17.71 15.93 41.93
C GLU A 109 -16.60 15.17 41.19
N LEU A 110 -16.93 14.40 40.15
CA LEU A 110 -15.97 13.73 39.27
C LEU A 110 -15.04 14.74 38.58
N LEU A 111 -15.58 15.86 38.10
CA LEU A 111 -14.83 16.90 37.38
C LEU A 111 -13.90 17.69 38.31
N LYS A 112 -14.36 18.08 39.52
CA LYS A 112 -13.54 18.83 40.51
C LYS A 112 -12.41 18.01 41.13
N ASN A 113 -12.54 16.68 41.16
CA ASN A 113 -11.49 15.80 41.65
C ASN A 113 -10.22 15.79 40.75
N VAL A 114 -10.26 16.46 39.59
CA VAL A 114 -9.18 16.53 38.60
C VAL A 114 -8.34 17.82 38.71
N GLU A 115 -8.89 18.93 39.23
CA GLU A 115 -8.26 20.28 39.22
C GLU A 115 -7.13 20.51 40.25
N ASN A 116 -6.93 19.64 41.25
CA ASN A 116 -6.01 19.95 42.35
C ASN A 116 -4.54 19.58 42.05
N LYS A 117 -3.82 20.50 41.39
CA LYS A 117 -2.54 21.08 41.87
C LYS A 117 -1.91 22.07 40.85
N LYS A 118 -2.04 23.36 41.12
CA LYS A 118 -0.97 24.36 40.95
C LYS A 118 -0.90 25.18 42.22
N VAL A 119 0.30 25.32 42.81
CA VAL A 119 0.87 26.57 43.35
C VAL A 119 2.19 26.33 44.11
N LYS A 120 3.24 26.94 43.51
CA LYS A 120 4.39 27.72 44.04
C LYS A 120 5.68 27.08 44.56
N ASP A 121 6.72 27.72 44.04
CA ASP A 121 8.14 27.72 44.36
C ASP A 121 8.47 28.74 45.48
N ASP A 122 9.63 28.48 46.09
CA ASP A 122 10.57 29.31 46.85
C ASP A 122 10.41 29.66 48.36
N SER A 123 11.40 29.12 49.11
CA SER A 123 12.07 29.63 50.33
C SER A 123 11.31 29.81 51.67
N LEU A 124 11.76 29.07 52.70
CA LEU A 124 12.33 29.57 53.98
C LEU A 124 12.47 28.45 55.04
N ILE A 125 13.73 28.06 55.28
CA ILE A 125 14.47 27.93 56.56
C ILE A 125 13.78 27.37 57.82
N GLU A 126 14.55 26.48 58.48
CA GLU A 126 14.67 26.16 59.92
C GLU A 126 14.16 24.79 60.46
N THR A 127 15.12 23.85 60.45
CA THR A 127 15.77 23.16 61.59
C THR A 127 15.12 22.00 62.36
N SER A 128 16.05 21.08 62.68
CA SER A 128 16.11 20.07 63.75
C SER A 128 15.39 18.74 63.51
N GLU A 129 15.96 17.55 63.73
CA GLU A 129 17.26 17.14 64.28
C GLU A 129 17.52 15.64 64.01
N LEU A 130 18.75 15.34 63.58
CA LEU A 130 19.66 14.26 64.01
C LEU A 130 19.11 12.86 64.33
N LYS A 131 19.68 11.84 63.65
CA LYS A 131 20.72 11.00 64.26
C LYS A 131 21.51 10.16 63.25
N GLU A 132 22.82 10.38 63.32
CA GLU A 132 23.92 9.68 62.66
C GLU A 132 24.06 8.22 63.11
N LYS A 133 24.69 7.39 62.28
CA LYS A 133 26.03 6.84 62.63
C LYS A 133 26.79 6.24 61.44
N SER A 134 27.93 6.89 61.15
CA SER A 134 29.28 6.33 60.95
C SER A 134 29.55 5.36 59.79
N GLN A 135 29.88 5.91 58.61
CA GLN A 135 31.23 6.21 58.09
C GLN A 135 32.41 5.21 58.28
N GLU A 136 33.21 5.14 57.19
CA GLU A 136 34.70 5.00 57.06
C GLU A 136 35.16 3.72 56.30
N ILE A 137 36.00 3.76 55.24
CA ILE A 137 36.92 4.80 54.74
C ILE A 137 37.64 4.39 53.40
N ILE A 138 38.01 5.40 52.56
CA ILE A 138 39.19 5.53 51.63
C ILE A 138 39.27 4.65 50.36
N ASP A 139 39.69 5.10 49.15
CA ASP A 139 40.08 6.41 48.59
C ASP A 139 40.21 6.31 47.04
N GLN A 140 40.05 7.48 46.38
CA GLN A 140 40.77 8.03 45.21
C GLN A 140 40.66 7.42 43.79
N GLU A 141 39.84 8.11 42.99
CA GLU A 141 40.12 8.89 41.76
C GLU A 141 41.30 8.59 40.81
N GLU A 142 40.96 8.82 39.53
CA GLU A 142 41.74 9.15 38.31
C GLU A 142 42.41 8.03 37.49
N SER A 143 41.88 7.81 36.27
CA SER A 143 42.60 8.15 35.03
C SER A 143 41.72 7.94 33.79
N GLU A 144 41.66 8.98 32.95
CA GLU A 144 41.12 8.98 31.58
C GLU A 144 41.99 8.17 30.60
N GLU A 145 41.31 7.64 29.58
CA GLU A 145 41.71 7.42 28.17
C GLU A 145 43.10 6.86 27.82
N GLU A 146 43.14 5.74 27.10
CA GLU A 146 43.80 5.65 25.78
C GLU A 146 43.43 4.34 25.05
N GLU A 147 43.23 4.48 23.74
CA GLU A 147 42.89 3.47 22.74
C GLU A 147 44.08 2.55 22.44
N GLU A 148 43.88 1.23 22.34
CA GLU A 148 44.71 0.37 21.47
C GLU A 148 43.84 -0.74 20.83
N GLU A 149 43.92 -0.80 19.50
CA GLU A 149 43.38 -1.84 18.63
C GLU A 149 44.20 -3.13 18.78
N GLU A 150 43.57 -4.26 19.08
CA GLU A 150 44.13 -5.59 18.79
C GLU A 150 43.07 -6.53 18.22
N GLU A 151 43.41 -7.08 17.04
CA GLU A 151 42.70 -8.12 16.30
C GLU A 151 42.82 -9.47 17.04
N GLU A 152 41.72 -10.13 17.41
CA GLU A 152 41.74 -11.56 17.77
C GLU A 152 40.50 -12.31 17.26
N GLU A 153 40.76 -13.15 16.25
CA GLU A 153 40.27 -14.50 15.95
C GLU A 153 38.78 -14.87 16.21
N GLU A 154 38.10 -15.20 15.10
CA GLU A 154 36.81 -15.89 15.06
C GLU A 154 36.91 -17.29 15.70
N GLU A 155 36.39 -17.43 16.93
CA GLU A 155 35.95 -18.71 17.46
C GLU A 155 34.45 -18.90 17.18
N ASP A 156 34.14 -19.73 16.18
CA ASP A 156 32.84 -20.36 15.98
C ASP A 156 32.39 -21.05 17.29
N LYS A 157 31.49 -20.40 18.03
CA LYS A 157 30.68 -21.04 19.06
C LYS A 157 29.32 -21.30 18.47
N ASP A 158 29.07 -22.58 18.18
CA ASP A 158 27.75 -23.15 17.92
C ASP A 158 26.76 -22.62 18.98
N GLU A 159 25.98 -21.60 18.62
CA GLU A 159 24.81 -21.20 19.39
C GLU A 159 23.78 -22.32 19.22
N GLU A 160 23.65 -23.18 20.24
CA GLU A 160 22.46 -24.02 20.39
C GLU A 160 21.22 -23.12 20.23
N GLU A 161 20.46 -23.32 19.15
CA GLU A 161 19.20 -22.63 18.87
C GLU A 161 18.24 -22.79 20.06
N LYS A 162 18.26 -21.81 20.97
CA LYS A 162 17.24 -21.70 22.02
C LYS A 162 15.92 -21.35 21.35
N GLN A 163 15.06 -22.35 21.21
CA GLN A 163 13.66 -22.14 20.84
C GLN A 163 12.96 -21.39 21.97
N TYR A 164 12.71 -20.10 21.78
CA TYR A 164 12.03 -19.24 22.77
C TYR A 164 10.53 -19.51 22.78
N ASP A 165 9.92 -19.74 23.95
CA ASP A 165 8.45 -19.80 24.04
C ASP A 165 7.82 -18.54 23.41
N LEU A 166 6.95 -18.73 22.42
CA LEU A 166 6.31 -17.61 21.73
C LEU A 166 5.41 -16.81 22.69
N PRO A 167 5.57 -15.47 22.76
CA PRO A 167 4.69 -14.65 23.58
C PRO A 167 3.26 -14.67 23.03
N LYS A 168 2.29 -14.40 23.91
CA LYS A 168 0.89 -14.28 23.51
C LYS A 168 0.72 -13.14 22.51
N GLN A 169 0.19 -13.44 21.33
CA GLN A 169 0.04 -12.47 20.24
C GLN A 169 -1.22 -11.63 20.39
N ASN A 170 -1.08 -10.49 21.07
CA ASN A 170 -2.12 -9.51 21.36
C ASN A 170 -1.57 -8.05 21.26
N THR A 171 -2.43 -7.06 21.52
CA THR A 171 -2.07 -5.64 21.49
C THR A 171 -0.91 -5.27 22.43
N GLN A 172 -0.84 -5.88 23.63
CA GLN A 172 0.25 -5.59 24.58
C GLN A 172 1.61 -6.05 24.05
N GLN A 173 1.67 -7.23 23.41
CA GLN A 173 2.89 -7.71 22.79
C GLN A 173 3.30 -6.82 21.61
N LEU A 174 2.34 -6.38 20.79
CA LEU A 174 2.60 -5.42 19.71
C LEU A 174 3.19 -4.11 20.23
N GLU A 175 2.58 -3.50 21.25
CA GLU A 175 3.10 -2.26 21.87
C GLU A 175 4.53 -2.42 22.39
N LYS A 176 4.82 -3.57 23.02
CA LYS A 176 6.15 -3.89 23.52
C LYS A 176 7.17 -3.93 22.39
N GLU A 177 6.86 -4.61 21.29
CA GLU A 177 7.75 -4.69 20.12
C GLU A 177 7.99 -3.33 19.47
N LEU A 178 6.94 -2.52 19.31
CA LEU A 178 7.05 -1.17 18.76
C LEU A 178 7.93 -0.26 19.62
N THR A 179 7.84 -0.38 20.95
CA THR A 179 8.63 0.42 21.90
C THR A 179 10.10 -0.02 21.94
N GLN A 180 10.36 -1.32 21.76
CA GLN A 180 11.71 -1.89 21.80
C GLN A 180 12.42 -1.80 20.46
N PHE A 181 11.69 -1.64 19.36
CA PHE A 181 12.25 -1.52 18.04
C PHE A 181 13.01 -0.20 17.87
N GLN A 182 14.23 -0.29 17.37
CA GLN A 182 15.03 0.85 16.97
C GLN A 182 15.47 0.66 15.53
N SER A 183 15.27 1.69 14.72
CA SER A 183 15.63 1.64 13.30
C SER A 183 17.16 1.70 13.14
N ASP A 184 17.70 0.77 12.37
CA ASP A 184 19.12 0.68 12.02
C ASP A 184 19.21 0.25 10.56
N LYS A 185 20.16 0.82 9.81
CA LYS A 185 20.41 0.46 8.41
C LYS A 185 20.84 -1.01 8.24
N LYS A 186 21.36 -1.64 9.28
CA LYS A 186 21.74 -3.05 9.31
C LYS A 186 20.55 -3.99 9.57
N ASN A 187 19.42 -3.47 10.05
CA ASN A 187 18.25 -4.30 10.33
C ASN A 187 17.74 -4.96 9.03
N PRO A 188 17.39 -6.25 9.05
CA PRO A 188 16.64 -6.87 7.98
C PRO A 188 15.38 -6.06 7.63
N TRP A 189 15.07 -5.99 6.33
CA TRP A 189 13.97 -5.17 5.84
C TRP A 189 12.63 -5.50 6.50
N ILE A 190 12.40 -6.77 6.84
CA ILE A 190 11.17 -7.24 7.48
C ILE A 190 11.01 -6.69 8.90
N GLN A 191 12.12 -6.49 9.62
CA GLN A 191 12.11 -5.85 10.94
C GLN A 191 11.75 -4.37 10.81
N GLU A 192 12.27 -3.69 9.79
CA GLU A 192 11.92 -2.29 9.48
C GLU A 192 10.46 -2.13 9.06
N TYR A 193 9.92 -3.08 8.31
CA TYR A 193 8.54 -3.07 7.86
C TYR A 193 7.55 -3.35 9.00
N LEU A 194 7.81 -4.36 9.83
CA LEU A 194 6.93 -4.78 10.93
C LEU A 194 7.21 -4.05 12.24
N LYS A 195 8.32 -3.29 12.32
CA LYS A 195 8.79 -2.57 13.51
C LYS A 195 8.97 -3.50 14.71
N SER A 196 9.77 -4.55 14.50
CA SER A 196 10.06 -5.57 15.52
C SER A 196 11.42 -6.22 15.29
N ASN A 197 12.24 -6.34 16.34
CA ASN A 197 13.59 -6.93 16.28
C ASN A 197 13.58 -8.46 16.19
N ASN A 198 12.42 -9.10 16.33
CA ASN A 198 12.31 -10.55 16.54
C ASN A 198 12.15 -11.35 15.23
N PHE A 199 12.20 -10.68 14.08
CA PHE A 199 12.10 -11.32 12.77
C PHE A 199 13.48 -11.60 12.17
N GLN A 200 13.65 -12.75 11.54
CA GLN A 200 14.85 -13.07 10.77
C GLN A 200 14.46 -13.61 9.38
N ILE A 201 15.42 -13.61 8.47
CA ILE A 201 15.26 -14.17 7.12
C ILE A 201 16.29 -15.29 6.96
N ILE A 202 15.81 -16.49 6.71
CA ILE A 202 16.63 -17.66 6.42
C ILE A 202 16.58 -17.92 4.91
N ASP A 203 17.75 -17.83 4.29
CA ASP A 203 17.90 -18.13 2.86
C ASP A 203 18.00 -19.64 2.61
N ASN A 204 17.74 -20.06 1.37
CA ASN A 204 17.83 -21.46 0.95
C ASN A 204 18.59 -21.61 -0.37
N GLU A 205 18.74 -22.84 -0.84
CA GLU A 205 19.58 -23.20 -1.98
C GLU A 205 19.09 -22.62 -3.32
N GLY A 206 17.83 -22.19 -3.41
CA GLY A 206 17.27 -21.56 -4.60
C GLY A 206 17.09 -22.51 -5.79
N GLY A 207 17.37 -22.01 -7.00
CA GLY A 207 17.44 -22.85 -8.20
C GLY A 207 16.10 -23.44 -8.69
N GLY A 208 14.98 -22.81 -8.35
CA GLY A 208 13.63 -23.28 -8.68
C GLY A 208 12.96 -24.13 -7.61
N ASP A 209 13.70 -24.52 -6.57
CA ASP A 209 13.19 -25.27 -5.42
C ASP A 209 12.82 -24.38 -4.22
N CYS A 210 13.05 -23.06 -4.29
CA CYS A 210 12.97 -22.14 -3.15
C CYS A 210 11.64 -22.18 -2.38
N LEU A 211 10.48 -22.18 -3.04
CA LEU A 211 9.19 -22.31 -2.35
C LEU A 211 9.08 -23.65 -1.61
N PHE A 212 9.52 -24.73 -2.24
CA PHE A 212 9.49 -26.07 -1.65
C PHE A 212 10.49 -26.19 -0.49
N ALA A 213 11.64 -25.53 -0.58
CA ALA A 213 12.63 -25.44 0.49
C ALA A 213 12.06 -24.70 1.71
N VAL A 214 11.42 -23.54 1.51
CA VAL A 214 10.72 -22.80 2.57
C VAL A 214 9.70 -23.69 3.30
N ILE A 215 8.89 -24.46 2.55
CA ILE A 215 7.90 -25.37 3.14
C ILE A 215 8.57 -26.54 3.88
N ARG A 216 9.62 -27.15 3.29
CA ARG A 216 10.41 -28.22 3.92
C ARG A 216 10.98 -27.75 5.25
N ASP A 217 11.64 -26.60 5.25
CA ASP A 217 12.37 -26.07 6.40
C ASP A 217 11.41 -25.71 7.52
N ALA A 218 10.29 -25.05 7.20
CA ALA A 218 9.23 -24.77 8.15
C ALA A 218 8.61 -26.03 8.77
N LEU A 219 8.33 -27.08 7.97
CA LEU A 219 7.74 -28.33 8.47
C LEU A 219 8.71 -29.16 9.32
N LYS A 220 10.03 -29.06 9.05
CA LYS A 220 11.07 -29.75 9.84
C LYS A 220 10.99 -29.37 11.33
N SER A 221 10.64 -28.12 11.65
CA SER A 221 10.48 -27.62 13.03
C SER A 221 9.33 -28.27 13.81
N GLN A 222 8.45 -29.05 13.16
CA GLN A 222 7.32 -29.76 13.76
C GLN A 222 7.51 -31.29 13.72
N ASP A 223 8.77 -31.76 13.63
CA ASP A 223 9.13 -33.16 13.42
C ASP A 223 8.49 -33.79 12.16
N LYS A 224 8.01 -32.95 11.23
CA LYS A 224 7.45 -33.37 9.93
C LYS A 224 8.54 -33.31 8.88
N HIS A 225 9.39 -34.34 8.86
CA HIS A 225 10.40 -34.49 7.82
C HIS A 225 9.74 -34.79 6.47
N ILE A 226 9.83 -33.84 5.55
CA ILE A 226 9.43 -34.00 4.16
C ILE A 226 10.53 -33.43 3.26
N THR A 227 10.85 -34.12 2.17
CA THR A 227 11.84 -33.67 1.21
C THR A 227 11.20 -32.81 0.12
N VAL A 228 11.99 -31.96 -0.55
CA VAL A 228 11.55 -31.22 -1.75
C VAL A 228 10.98 -32.17 -2.81
N THR A 229 11.61 -33.33 -3.01
CA THR A 229 11.14 -34.34 -3.94
C THR A 229 9.75 -34.89 -3.56
N GLU A 230 9.48 -35.13 -2.28
CA GLU A 230 8.16 -35.55 -1.82
C GLU A 230 7.10 -34.46 -1.99
N LEU A 231 7.43 -33.19 -1.69
CA LEU A 231 6.53 -32.06 -1.93
C LEU A 231 6.16 -31.94 -3.42
N ARG A 232 7.16 -32.01 -4.30
CA ARG A 232 6.93 -31.96 -5.75
C ARG A 232 6.14 -33.16 -6.26
N ASN A 233 6.36 -34.36 -5.69
CA ASN A 233 5.55 -35.53 -6.02
C ASN A 233 4.07 -35.32 -5.64
N LYS A 234 3.79 -34.85 -4.43
CA LYS A 234 2.43 -34.52 -3.97
C LYS A 234 1.76 -33.47 -4.88
N LEU A 235 2.50 -32.45 -5.28
CA LEU A 235 2.01 -31.43 -6.22
C LEU A 235 1.69 -32.05 -7.59
N ALA A 236 2.59 -32.85 -8.15
CA ALA A 236 2.41 -33.49 -9.45
C ALA A 236 1.23 -34.49 -9.49
N ASP A 237 0.85 -35.06 -8.35
CA ASP A 237 -0.31 -35.95 -8.25
C ASP A 237 -1.63 -35.20 -8.45
N ASN A 238 -1.67 -33.89 -8.17
CA ASN A 238 -2.83 -33.01 -8.37
C ASN A 238 -2.94 -32.45 -9.81
N VAL A 239 -1.99 -32.80 -10.69
CA VAL A 239 -2.02 -32.37 -12.09
C VAL A 239 -3.08 -33.15 -12.87
N ASN A 240 -3.98 -32.40 -13.51
CA ASN A 240 -5.05 -32.92 -14.36
C ASN A 240 -4.87 -32.48 -15.84
N GLU A 241 -5.73 -33.00 -16.72
CA GLU A 241 -5.66 -32.76 -18.16
C GLU A 241 -5.97 -31.30 -18.55
N GLU A 242 -6.88 -30.66 -17.81
CA GLU A 242 -7.27 -29.27 -18.04
C GLU A 242 -6.12 -28.30 -17.73
N LEU A 243 -5.47 -28.50 -16.59
CA LEU A 243 -4.29 -27.75 -16.18
C LEU A 243 -3.17 -27.89 -17.23
N PHE A 244 -2.86 -29.12 -17.64
CA PHE A 244 -1.88 -29.39 -18.69
C PHE A 244 -2.18 -28.60 -19.97
N LYS A 245 -3.43 -28.66 -20.45
CA LYS A 245 -3.87 -27.94 -21.64
C LYS A 245 -3.73 -26.44 -21.46
N SER A 246 -4.12 -25.89 -20.30
CA SER A 246 -3.98 -24.46 -20.00
C SER A 246 -2.53 -23.98 -20.09
N TYR A 247 -1.57 -24.68 -19.45
CA TYR A 247 -0.14 -24.33 -19.57
C TYR A 247 0.37 -24.49 -21.00
N LYS A 248 -0.06 -25.54 -21.71
CA LYS A 248 0.37 -25.82 -23.07
C LYS A 248 -0.11 -24.74 -24.04
N GLU A 249 -1.37 -24.34 -23.94
CA GLU A 249 -1.97 -23.24 -24.70
C GLU A 249 -1.24 -21.92 -24.44
N LYS A 250 -0.96 -21.60 -23.16
CA LYS A 250 -0.21 -20.39 -22.80
C LYS A 250 1.18 -20.39 -23.44
N TYR A 251 1.92 -21.49 -23.30
CA TYR A 251 3.24 -21.66 -23.88
C TYR A 251 3.24 -21.54 -25.42
N ASP A 252 2.35 -22.27 -26.08
CA ASP A 252 2.25 -22.32 -27.54
C ASP A 252 1.84 -20.94 -28.11
N MET A 253 0.92 -20.24 -27.44
CA MET A 253 0.53 -18.88 -27.84
C MET A 253 1.70 -17.88 -27.75
N ILE A 254 2.49 -17.92 -26.67
CA ILE A 254 3.67 -17.05 -26.54
C ILE A 254 4.69 -17.38 -27.64
N LEU A 255 4.95 -18.67 -27.86
CA LEU A 255 5.93 -19.13 -28.85
C LEU A 255 5.51 -18.71 -30.27
N GLN A 256 4.25 -18.91 -30.63
CA GLN A 256 3.69 -18.48 -31.91
C GLN A 256 3.79 -16.96 -32.08
N SER A 257 3.44 -16.19 -31.04
CA SER A 257 3.58 -14.73 -31.03
C SER A 257 5.01 -14.27 -31.33
N ILE A 258 6.00 -14.92 -30.73
CA ILE A 258 7.43 -14.62 -30.96
C ILE A 258 7.82 -14.96 -32.41
N GLN A 259 7.42 -16.14 -32.91
CA GLN A 259 7.75 -16.57 -34.27
C GLN A 259 7.14 -15.66 -35.33
N ASP A 260 5.86 -15.31 -35.19
CA ASP A 260 5.17 -14.38 -36.08
C ASP A 260 5.81 -13.00 -36.05
N GLY A 261 6.18 -12.54 -34.86
CA GLY A 261 6.92 -11.31 -34.68
C GLY A 261 8.27 -11.32 -35.39
N ASP A 262 9.08 -12.37 -35.23
CA ASP A 262 10.38 -12.51 -35.89
C ASP A 262 10.24 -12.54 -37.42
N ILE A 263 9.22 -13.22 -37.95
CA ILE A 263 8.92 -13.26 -39.39
C ILE A 263 8.55 -11.86 -39.92
N LYS A 264 7.62 -11.17 -39.25
CA LYS A 264 7.20 -9.81 -39.61
C LYS A 264 8.35 -8.82 -39.51
N MET A 265 9.21 -8.90 -38.50
CA MET A 265 10.41 -8.07 -38.38
C MET A 265 11.37 -8.26 -39.57
N LYS A 266 11.56 -9.50 -40.03
CA LYS A 266 12.36 -9.78 -41.24
C LYS A 266 11.72 -9.19 -42.49
N GLN A 267 10.39 -9.24 -42.62
CA GLN A 267 9.66 -8.63 -43.75
C GLN A 267 9.81 -7.10 -43.75
N LEU A 268 9.62 -6.44 -42.60
CA LEU A 268 9.79 -5.00 -42.45
C LEU A 268 11.23 -4.56 -42.78
N THR A 269 12.23 -5.38 -42.41
CA THR A 269 13.63 -5.11 -42.76
C THR A 269 13.86 -5.15 -44.28
N LYS A 270 13.27 -6.12 -44.98
CA LYS A 270 13.35 -6.20 -46.45
C LYS A 270 12.68 -4.99 -47.10
N LEU A 271 11.46 -4.66 -46.67
CA LEU A 271 10.72 -3.51 -47.18
C LEU A 271 11.49 -2.20 -46.97
N ASN A 272 12.14 -2.01 -45.82
CA ASN A 272 12.95 -0.83 -45.56
C ASN A 272 14.18 -0.73 -46.49
N ASN A 273 14.80 -1.87 -46.85
CA ASN A 273 15.88 -1.90 -47.83
C ASN A 273 15.39 -1.55 -49.24
N GLU A 274 14.23 -2.07 -49.64
CA GLU A 274 13.58 -1.75 -50.91
C GLU A 274 13.24 -0.25 -51.02
N LEU A 275 12.66 0.33 -49.96
CA LEU A 275 12.40 1.77 -49.87
C LEU A 275 13.70 2.58 -49.96
N ARG A 276 14.77 2.14 -49.32
CA ARG A 276 16.09 2.79 -49.40
C ARG A 276 16.65 2.77 -50.82
N ASP A 277 16.49 1.67 -51.55
CA ASP A 277 16.97 1.57 -52.93
C ASP A 277 16.09 2.37 -53.90
N ARG A 278 14.77 2.37 -53.69
CA ARG A 278 13.85 3.25 -54.43
C ARG A 278 14.18 4.73 -54.22
N LEU A 279 14.53 5.12 -53.00
CA LEU A 279 14.94 6.50 -52.69
C LEU A 279 16.21 6.91 -53.46
N LYS A 280 17.19 6.00 -53.62
CA LYS A 280 18.42 6.27 -54.40
C LYS A 280 18.15 6.40 -55.89
N GLN A 281 17.16 5.65 -56.41
CA GLN A 281 16.82 5.61 -57.83
C GLN A 281 15.87 6.73 -58.24
N SER A 282 15.05 7.22 -57.31
CA SER A 282 14.09 8.29 -57.57
C SER A 282 14.78 9.64 -57.75
N LYS A 283 14.40 10.35 -58.82
CA LYS A 283 14.89 11.71 -59.15
C LYS A 283 13.84 12.80 -58.85
N GLU A 284 12.63 12.39 -58.51
CA GLU A 284 11.51 13.31 -58.29
C GLU A 284 11.34 13.58 -56.79
N ARG A 285 11.32 14.86 -56.41
CA ARG A 285 11.29 15.28 -55.00
C ARG A 285 10.04 14.79 -54.27
N GLU A 286 8.90 14.75 -54.93
CA GLU A 286 7.65 14.29 -54.30
C GLU A 286 7.64 12.78 -54.07
N GLU A 287 8.16 11.98 -55.00
CA GLU A 287 8.34 10.54 -54.78
C GLU A 287 9.35 10.28 -53.65
N GLN A 288 10.45 11.02 -53.60
CA GLN A 288 11.43 10.90 -52.51
C GLN A 288 10.82 11.20 -51.13
N LYS A 289 9.96 12.23 -51.01
CA LYS A 289 9.23 12.52 -49.76
C LYS A 289 8.33 11.37 -49.34
N LEU A 290 7.54 10.83 -50.27
CA LEU A 290 6.61 9.74 -50.01
C LEU A 290 7.34 8.45 -49.59
N VAL A 291 8.47 8.14 -50.21
CA VAL A 291 9.33 7.01 -49.82
C VAL A 291 9.91 7.19 -48.42
N VAL A 292 10.34 8.40 -48.05
CA VAL A 292 10.83 8.70 -46.69
C VAL A 292 9.71 8.55 -45.66
N GLU A 293 8.50 9.01 -45.95
CA GLU A 293 7.35 8.85 -45.06
C GLU A 293 6.99 7.37 -44.84
N GLN A 294 6.96 6.58 -45.90
CA GLN A 294 6.78 5.12 -45.81
C GLN A 294 7.89 4.47 -44.98
N ALA A 295 9.16 4.86 -45.20
CA ALA A 295 10.28 4.31 -44.46
C ALA A 295 10.21 4.64 -42.95
N LYS A 296 9.72 5.83 -42.58
CA LYS A 296 9.46 6.20 -41.19
C LYS A 296 8.41 5.29 -40.55
N SER A 297 7.27 5.09 -41.21
CA SER A 297 6.21 4.20 -40.71
C SER A 297 6.66 2.74 -40.57
N VAL A 298 7.46 2.23 -41.51
CA VAL A 298 8.06 0.90 -41.44
C VAL A 298 9.04 0.79 -40.27
N SER A 299 9.87 1.81 -40.04
CA SER A 299 10.81 1.87 -38.93
C SER A 299 10.10 1.89 -37.56
N GLU A 300 9.03 2.66 -37.43
CA GLU A 300 8.19 2.72 -36.23
C GLU A 300 7.52 1.38 -35.95
N SER A 301 6.93 0.76 -36.97
CA SER A 301 6.32 -0.56 -36.87
C SER A 301 7.34 -1.63 -36.44
N TYR A 302 8.56 -1.57 -36.98
CA TYR A 302 9.64 -2.48 -36.59
C TYR A 302 10.07 -2.27 -35.14
N LYS A 303 10.24 -1.02 -34.71
CA LYS A 303 10.59 -0.69 -33.31
C LYS A 303 9.52 -1.17 -32.33
N ARG A 304 8.24 -0.99 -32.66
CA ARG A 304 7.12 -1.47 -31.84
C ARG A 304 7.16 -2.99 -31.72
N LEU A 305 7.21 -3.70 -32.85
CA LEU A 305 7.23 -5.16 -32.87
C LEU A 305 8.46 -5.76 -32.18
N LYS A 306 9.62 -5.09 -32.28
CA LYS A 306 10.82 -5.48 -31.53
C LYS A 306 10.59 -5.42 -30.02
N SER A 307 9.89 -4.40 -29.53
CA SER A 307 9.55 -4.24 -28.12
C SER A 307 8.52 -5.28 -27.66
N GLU A 308 7.44 -5.46 -28.43
CA GLU A 308 6.42 -6.51 -28.19
C GLU A 308 7.05 -7.91 -28.11
N ASN A 309 7.99 -8.22 -29.00
CA ASN A 309 8.73 -9.48 -28.98
C ASN A 309 9.66 -9.62 -27.78
N LYS A 310 10.29 -8.53 -27.33
CA LYS A 310 11.12 -8.53 -26.12
C LYS A 310 10.25 -8.94 -24.92
N ILE A 311 9.10 -8.30 -24.75
CA ILE A 311 8.14 -8.62 -23.67
C ILE A 311 7.64 -10.06 -23.81
N SER A 312 7.30 -10.51 -25.02
CA SER A 312 6.87 -11.90 -25.23
C SER A 312 7.94 -12.92 -24.82
N ARG A 313 9.22 -12.64 -25.09
CA ARG A 313 10.35 -13.49 -24.66
C ARG A 313 10.59 -13.46 -23.16
N GLU A 314 10.31 -12.34 -22.51
CA GLU A 314 10.34 -12.20 -21.06
C GLU A 314 9.23 -13.03 -20.43
N ILE A 315 7.98 -12.91 -20.89
CA ILE A 315 6.87 -13.76 -20.42
C ILE A 315 7.14 -15.25 -20.68
N LEU A 316 7.80 -15.60 -21.80
CA LEU A 316 8.17 -16.98 -22.09
C LEU A 316 9.05 -17.60 -20.99
N THR A 317 9.81 -16.81 -20.22
CA THR A 317 10.67 -17.35 -19.14
C THR A 317 9.86 -18.11 -18.10
N GLU A 318 8.67 -17.61 -17.74
CA GLU A 318 7.72 -18.25 -16.80
C GLU A 318 7.28 -19.64 -17.31
N PHE A 319 7.24 -19.84 -18.64
CA PHE A 319 6.73 -21.07 -19.27
C PHE A 319 7.81 -21.93 -19.94
N LYS A 320 9.11 -21.63 -19.74
CA LYS A 320 10.21 -22.34 -20.41
C LYS A 320 10.21 -23.84 -20.15
N PHE A 321 9.76 -24.27 -18.97
CA PHE A 321 9.66 -25.67 -18.57
C PHE A 321 8.75 -26.49 -19.50
N MET A 322 7.82 -25.86 -20.23
CA MET A 322 6.92 -26.53 -21.17
C MET A 322 7.57 -26.95 -22.50
N LYS A 323 8.82 -26.54 -22.78
CA LYS A 323 9.49 -26.74 -24.08
C LYS A 323 9.54 -28.20 -24.55
N LYS A 324 9.67 -29.16 -23.62
CA LYS A 324 9.77 -30.60 -23.94
C LYS A 324 8.56 -31.39 -23.42
N VAL A 325 7.48 -30.72 -23.06
CA VAL A 325 6.29 -31.31 -22.47
C VAL A 325 5.25 -31.55 -23.56
N ASN A 326 5.01 -32.81 -23.90
CA ASN A 326 4.11 -33.18 -25.01
C ASN A 326 2.79 -33.81 -24.55
N ASN A 327 2.72 -34.28 -23.31
CA ASN A 327 1.57 -34.96 -22.76
C ASN A 327 1.55 -34.79 -21.23
N LEU A 328 0.43 -35.19 -20.61
CA LEU A 328 0.22 -35.12 -19.16
C LEU A 328 1.34 -35.79 -18.34
N GLN A 329 1.91 -36.91 -18.81
CA GLN A 329 2.97 -37.62 -18.08
C GLN A 329 4.28 -36.85 -18.10
N ASP A 330 4.63 -36.22 -19.22
CA ASP A 330 5.79 -35.34 -19.31
C ASP A 330 5.60 -34.10 -18.43
N PHE A 331 4.36 -33.61 -18.33
CA PHE A 331 4.05 -32.46 -17.48
C PHE A 331 4.21 -32.80 -16.00
N LYS A 332 3.70 -33.96 -15.57
CA LYS A 332 3.94 -34.47 -14.21
C LYS A 332 5.43 -34.64 -13.92
N LYS A 333 6.23 -35.09 -14.89
CA LYS A 333 7.68 -35.24 -14.71
C LYS A 333 8.40 -33.91 -14.55
N VAL A 334 8.03 -32.86 -15.29
CA VAL A 334 8.69 -31.55 -15.17
C VAL A 334 8.32 -30.85 -13.87
N ILE A 335 7.08 -30.99 -13.38
CA ILE A 335 6.69 -30.47 -12.05
C ILE A 335 7.52 -31.14 -10.93
N LYS A 336 7.91 -32.39 -11.13
CA LYS A 336 8.78 -33.15 -10.22
C LYS A 336 10.25 -32.69 -10.23
N SER A 337 10.65 -31.78 -11.12
CA SER A 337 12.03 -31.26 -11.20
C SER A 337 12.11 -29.76 -10.91
N CYS A 338 13.33 -29.29 -10.64
CA CYS A 338 13.63 -27.87 -10.41
C CYS A 338 13.47 -26.98 -11.67
N GLU A 339 13.18 -27.55 -12.84
CA GLU A 339 12.83 -26.77 -14.03
C GLU A 339 11.48 -26.05 -13.86
N PHE A 340 10.56 -26.62 -13.08
CA PHE A 340 9.29 -25.99 -12.73
C PHE A 340 9.44 -25.14 -11.47
N TRP A 341 9.24 -23.84 -11.63
CA TRP A 341 9.18 -22.86 -10.54
C TRP A 341 7.73 -22.73 -10.10
N ALA A 342 7.50 -22.74 -8.79
CA ALA A 342 6.16 -22.72 -8.24
C ALA A 342 5.47 -21.38 -8.52
N ASP A 343 4.36 -21.43 -9.25
CA ASP A 343 3.48 -20.31 -9.53
C ASP A 343 2.25 -20.31 -8.61
N ASP A 344 1.29 -19.43 -8.88
CA ASP A 344 0.09 -19.28 -8.04
C ASP A 344 -0.74 -20.57 -7.93
N TRP A 345 -0.77 -21.41 -8.98
CA TRP A 345 -1.43 -22.72 -8.92
C TRP A 345 -0.70 -23.65 -7.96
N ALA A 346 0.63 -23.70 -8.03
CA ALA A 346 1.44 -24.52 -7.14
C ALA A 346 1.28 -24.09 -5.68
N ILE A 347 1.29 -22.78 -5.39
CA ILE A 347 1.05 -22.23 -4.05
C ILE A 347 -0.33 -22.67 -3.54
N SER A 348 -1.39 -22.36 -4.27
CA SER A 348 -2.77 -22.68 -3.86
C SER A 348 -2.99 -24.18 -3.65
N THR A 349 -2.38 -25.02 -4.49
CA THR A 349 -2.47 -26.49 -4.37
C THR A 349 -1.68 -27.01 -3.17
N LEU A 350 -0.47 -26.49 -2.93
CA LEU A 350 0.37 -26.88 -1.78
C LEU A 350 -0.28 -26.49 -0.45
N GLU A 351 -0.88 -25.30 -0.39
CA GLU A 351 -1.67 -24.85 0.77
C GLU A 351 -2.77 -25.86 1.13
N ARG A 352 -3.53 -26.33 0.13
CA ARG A 352 -4.60 -27.32 0.33
C ARG A 352 -4.05 -28.68 0.79
N ILE A 353 -3.11 -29.26 0.05
CA ILE A 353 -2.70 -30.65 0.26
C ILE A 353 -1.83 -30.85 1.50
N LEU A 354 -1.22 -29.78 2.02
CA LEU A 354 -0.44 -29.79 3.27
C LEU A 354 -1.21 -29.20 4.45
N ASN A 355 -2.40 -28.65 4.20
CA ASN A 355 -3.21 -27.91 5.17
C ASN A 355 -2.44 -26.77 5.85
N ILE A 356 -1.76 -25.95 5.04
CA ILE A 356 -0.96 -24.80 5.47
C ILE A 356 -1.38 -23.53 4.73
N LYS A 357 -1.09 -22.35 5.26
CA LYS A 357 -1.22 -21.08 4.56
C LYS A 357 0.12 -20.37 4.47
N LEU A 358 0.51 -19.97 3.26
CA LEU A 358 1.70 -19.14 3.06
C LEU A 358 1.31 -17.66 3.17
N ILE A 359 1.94 -16.94 4.10
CA ILE A 359 1.83 -15.49 4.23
C ILE A 359 3.04 -14.89 3.53
N LEU A 360 2.82 -14.38 2.33
CA LEU A 360 3.86 -13.91 1.42
C LEU A 360 4.05 -12.40 1.55
N PHE A 361 5.30 -11.96 1.73
CA PHE A 361 5.68 -10.55 1.73
C PHE A 361 6.66 -10.26 0.60
N SER A 362 6.44 -9.17 -0.13
CA SER A 362 7.29 -8.75 -1.24
C SER A 362 8.39 -7.80 -0.77
N SER A 363 9.62 -8.32 -0.60
CA SER A 363 10.77 -7.44 -0.38
C SER A 363 11.10 -6.57 -1.60
N GLU A 364 10.70 -6.99 -2.80
CA GLU A 364 10.80 -6.17 -4.01
C GLU A 364 9.95 -4.90 -3.87
N SER A 365 8.67 -5.04 -3.49
CA SER A 365 7.77 -3.90 -3.29
C SER A 365 8.31 -2.96 -2.22
N TRP A 366 8.82 -3.50 -1.10
CA TRP A 366 9.42 -2.69 -0.04
C TRP A 366 10.62 -1.86 -0.53
N LYS A 367 11.56 -2.49 -1.25
CA LYS A 367 12.76 -1.84 -1.79
C LYS A 367 12.41 -0.74 -2.82
N GLU A 368 11.33 -0.92 -3.56
CA GLU A 368 10.83 0.08 -4.54
C GLU A 368 9.99 1.20 -3.89
N GLY A 369 9.80 1.16 -2.56
CA GLY A 369 9.04 2.14 -1.79
C GLY A 369 7.53 1.87 -1.71
N ASP A 370 7.06 0.79 -2.32
CA ASP A 370 5.67 0.33 -2.34
C ASP A 370 5.33 -0.44 -1.05
N SER A 371 5.42 0.26 0.08
CA SER A 371 5.15 -0.30 1.43
C SER A 371 3.72 -0.80 1.63
N LYS A 372 2.74 -0.25 0.89
CA LYS A 372 1.33 -0.65 0.98
C LYS A 372 1.03 -1.95 0.22
N ASN A 373 1.91 -2.35 -0.70
CA ASN A 373 1.78 -3.58 -1.47
C ASN A 373 2.85 -4.64 -1.16
N VAL A 374 3.41 -4.58 0.05
CA VAL A 374 4.33 -5.61 0.56
C VAL A 374 3.59 -6.91 0.84
N LEU A 375 2.48 -6.88 1.57
CA LEU A 375 1.69 -8.10 1.81
C LEU A 375 0.98 -8.56 0.53
N ILE A 376 1.24 -9.80 0.13
CA ILE A 376 0.63 -10.45 -1.04
C ILE A 376 -0.55 -11.30 -0.56
N CYS A 377 -1.77 -10.86 -0.88
CA CYS A 377 -2.99 -11.51 -0.42
C CYS A 377 -3.31 -12.83 -1.14
N GLY A 378 -2.70 -13.06 -2.31
CA GLY A 378 -2.93 -14.23 -3.16
C GLY A 378 -4.35 -14.28 -3.76
N HIS A 379 -4.53 -15.19 -4.71
CA HIS A 379 -5.82 -15.47 -5.32
C HIS A 379 -6.23 -16.91 -5.01
N ILE A 380 -7.54 -17.17 -4.89
CA ILE A 380 -8.04 -18.54 -4.85
C ILE A 380 -7.97 -19.04 -6.29
N ILE A 381 -7.07 -19.98 -6.58
CA ILE A 381 -6.95 -20.59 -7.91
C ILE A 381 -7.45 -22.02 -7.88
N ASP A 382 -7.12 -22.76 -6.83
CA ASP A 382 -7.53 -24.15 -6.65
C ASP A 382 -9.05 -24.30 -6.65
N GLU A 383 -9.56 -25.11 -7.58
CA GLU A 383 -10.99 -25.30 -7.82
C GLU A 383 -11.70 -25.94 -6.63
N VAL A 384 -11.02 -26.84 -5.91
CA VAL A 384 -11.59 -27.49 -4.72
C VAL A 384 -11.83 -26.45 -3.63
N MET A 385 -10.85 -25.58 -3.35
CA MET A 385 -11.03 -24.48 -2.40
C MET A 385 -12.10 -23.48 -2.82
N LYS A 386 -12.24 -23.21 -4.13
CA LYS A 386 -13.31 -22.32 -4.65
C LYS A 386 -14.70 -22.92 -4.41
N GLU A 387 -14.87 -24.20 -4.71
CA GLU A 387 -16.14 -24.90 -4.56
C GLU A 387 -16.53 -25.06 -3.08
N GLU A 388 -15.57 -25.38 -2.21
CA GLU A 388 -15.80 -25.51 -0.78
C GLU A 388 -16.11 -24.17 -0.11
N GLY A 389 -15.53 -23.06 -0.61
CA GLY A 389 -15.74 -21.71 -0.08
C GLY A 389 -15.21 -21.50 1.35
N ILE A 390 -14.54 -22.51 1.92
CA ILE A 390 -13.98 -22.53 3.27
C ILE A 390 -12.62 -23.24 3.23
N PHE A 391 -11.61 -22.65 3.87
CA PHE A 391 -10.28 -23.23 4.03
C PHE A 391 -9.79 -23.03 5.47
N GLU A 392 -9.47 -24.13 6.16
CA GLU A 392 -9.06 -24.12 7.58
C GLU A 392 -7.60 -24.57 7.74
N PRO A 393 -6.61 -23.72 7.42
CA PRO A 393 -5.20 -24.07 7.53
C PRO A 393 -4.82 -24.40 8.98
N GLN A 394 -4.11 -25.50 9.15
CA GLN A 394 -3.58 -25.88 10.46
C GLN A 394 -2.38 -25.02 10.86
N TYR A 395 -1.55 -24.68 9.86
CA TYR A 395 -0.32 -23.94 10.06
C TYR A 395 -0.17 -22.80 9.08
N TYR A 396 0.65 -21.82 9.47
CA TYR A 396 0.99 -20.64 8.70
C TYR A 396 2.50 -20.54 8.60
N ILE A 397 3.02 -20.20 7.42
CA ILE A 397 4.45 -20.01 7.17
C ILE A 397 4.63 -18.62 6.59
N LEU A 398 5.56 -17.85 7.13
CA LEU A 398 5.90 -16.53 6.63
C LEU A 398 7.02 -16.65 5.60
N ALA A 399 6.88 -16.03 4.43
CA ALA A 399 7.91 -16.07 3.41
C ALA A 399 8.14 -14.71 2.73
N ASP A 400 9.41 -14.39 2.48
CA ASP A 400 9.83 -13.26 1.66
C ASP A 400 9.87 -13.70 0.19
N TYR A 401 9.16 -12.98 -0.67
CA TYR A 401 9.25 -13.07 -2.11
C TYR A 401 10.10 -11.92 -2.65
N THR A 402 11.24 -12.24 -3.26
CA THR A 402 12.19 -11.25 -3.79
C THR A 402 11.89 -10.80 -5.22
N GLY A 403 10.85 -11.36 -5.85
CA GLY A 403 10.53 -11.21 -7.28
C GLY A 403 10.89 -12.46 -8.11
N ASP A 404 11.83 -13.28 -7.64
CA ASP A 404 12.31 -14.49 -8.31
C ASP A 404 12.76 -15.62 -7.37
N HIS A 405 12.71 -15.38 -6.05
CA HIS A 405 13.12 -16.33 -5.03
C HIS A 405 12.27 -16.20 -3.77
N TYR A 406 12.14 -17.29 -3.03
CA TYR A 406 11.42 -17.35 -1.76
C TYR A 406 12.39 -17.63 -0.62
N LYS A 407 12.30 -16.87 0.46
CA LYS A 407 13.08 -17.07 1.70
C LYS A 407 12.14 -17.25 2.88
N LEU A 408 12.56 -18.03 3.87
CA LEU A 408 11.77 -18.27 5.07
C LEU A 408 11.90 -17.06 6.00
N ILE A 409 10.78 -16.57 6.53
CA ILE A 409 10.76 -15.54 7.57
C ILE A 409 10.44 -16.22 8.89
N THR A 410 11.32 -16.04 9.88
CA THR A 410 11.12 -16.57 11.23
C THR A 410 10.72 -15.46 12.19
N TYR A 411 10.09 -15.82 13.31
CA TYR A 411 9.73 -14.90 14.39
C TYR A 411 10.01 -15.56 15.74
N PHE A 412 10.87 -14.95 16.56
CA PHE A 412 11.43 -15.60 17.77
C PHE A 412 11.96 -17.02 17.47
N ASN A 413 12.70 -17.16 16.38
CA ASN A 413 13.25 -18.43 15.89
C ASN A 413 12.20 -19.53 15.62
N HIS A 414 10.92 -19.15 15.43
CA HIS A 414 9.88 -20.06 14.97
C HIS A 414 9.69 -19.90 13.46
N ASP A 415 9.61 -21.04 12.77
CA ASP A 415 9.49 -21.12 11.31
C ASP A 415 8.05 -21.32 10.83
N ILE A 416 7.20 -21.81 11.73
CA ILE A 416 5.82 -22.21 11.44
C ILE A 416 4.93 -21.90 12.64
N PHE A 417 3.70 -21.49 12.35
CA PHE A 417 2.80 -20.92 13.34
C PHE A 417 1.41 -21.54 13.26
N THR A 418 0.77 -21.79 14.38
CA THR A 418 -0.71 -21.85 14.43
C THR A 418 -1.28 -20.44 14.34
N PHE A 419 -2.59 -20.29 14.07
CA PHE A 419 -3.23 -18.97 13.99
C PHE A 419 -2.95 -18.07 15.21
N TYR A 420 -3.00 -18.64 16.42
CA TYR A 420 -2.76 -17.90 17.66
C TYR A 420 -1.31 -17.44 17.83
N GLN A 421 -0.38 -18.10 17.15
CA GLN A 421 1.06 -17.81 17.18
C GLN A 421 1.49 -16.81 16.11
N ILE A 422 0.65 -16.51 15.11
CA ILE A 422 0.96 -15.48 14.12
C ILE A 422 1.14 -14.13 14.83
N PRO A 423 2.23 -13.39 14.55
CA PRO A 423 2.46 -12.05 15.08
C PRO A 423 1.22 -11.15 14.98
N TYR A 424 0.86 -10.46 16.07
CA TYR A 424 -0.37 -9.66 16.11
C TYR A 424 -0.42 -8.60 14.99
N LYS A 425 0.72 -7.94 14.71
CA LYS A 425 0.85 -6.97 13.60
C LYS A 425 0.49 -7.58 12.25
N ILE A 426 0.91 -8.82 11.97
CA ILE A 426 0.63 -9.51 10.71
C ILE A 426 -0.87 -9.81 10.58
N LYS A 427 -1.52 -10.22 11.68
CA LYS A 427 -2.99 -10.43 11.68
C LYS A 427 -3.76 -9.15 11.37
N LEU A 428 -3.33 -8.01 11.94
CA LEU A 428 -3.89 -6.69 11.60
C LEU A 428 -3.67 -6.36 10.12
N LEU A 429 -2.44 -6.52 9.61
CA LEU A 429 -2.12 -6.24 8.19
C LEU A 429 -2.97 -7.08 7.22
N ILE A 430 -3.20 -8.36 7.53
CA ILE A 430 -4.05 -9.24 6.71
C ILE A 430 -5.50 -8.76 6.75
N SER A 431 -6.00 -8.38 7.92
CA SER A 431 -7.38 -7.89 8.07
C SER A 431 -7.59 -6.58 7.32
N GLU A 432 -6.61 -5.68 7.40
CA GLU A 432 -6.63 -4.39 6.70
C GLU A 432 -6.51 -4.53 5.18
N ASN A 433 -5.72 -5.47 4.67
CA ASN A 433 -5.32 -5.47 3.25
C ASN A 433 -5.86 -6.62 2.42
N CYS A 434 -6.28 -7.74 3.03
CA CYS A 434 -6.60 -8.98 2.32
C CYS A 434 -8.03 -9.50 2.52
N LEU A 435 -8.80 -8.92 3.44
CA LEU A 435 -10.20 -9.29 3.68
C LEU A 435 -11.21 -8.32 3.05
N ARG A 436 -10.76 -7.28 2.34
CA ARG A 436 -11.64 -6.28 1.70
C ARG A 436 -12.05 -6.69 0.27
N GLY A 437 -13.17 -6.14 -0.23
CA GLY A 437 -13.71 -6.42 -1.58
C GLY A 437 -14.72 -7.56 -1.58
N GLU A 438 -14.87 -8.30 -2.68
CA GLU A 438 -15.77 -9.48 -2.79
C GLU A 438 -15.01 -10.81 -2.77
N SER A 439 -13.78 -10.85 -3.31
CA SER A 439 -12.99 -12.07 -3.48
C SER A 439 -11.59 -11.97 -2.86
N GLY A 440 -11.02 -13.08 -2.39
CA GLY A 440 -9.66 -13.10 -1.82
C GLY A 440 -9.34 -14.38 -1.05
N ALA A 441 -8.09 -14.85 -1.12
CA ALA A 441 -7.70 -16.13 -0.51
C ALA A 441 -7.83 -16.19 1.02
N TYR A 442 -7.76 -15.05 1.69
CA TYR A 442 -7.93 -14.97 3.14
C TYR A 442 -9.40 -14.96 3.59
N LYS A 443 -10.34 -14.62 2.70
CA LYS A 443 -11.77 -14.54 3.03
C LYS A 443 -12.42 -15.89 3.25
N ILE A 444 -11.88 -16.94 2.67
CA ILE A 444 -12.37 -18.30 2.91
C ILE A 444 -11.82 -18.89 4.22
N ILE A 445 -10.96 -18.16 4.95
CA ILE A 445 -10.33 -18.64 6.19
C ILE A 445 -11.12 -18.17 7.42
N PRO A 446 -11.85 -19.06 8.12
CA PRO A 446 -12.73 -18.67 9.23
C PRO A 446 -11.99 -17.98 10.39
N GLN A 447 -10.75 -18.37 10.67
CA GLN A 447 -9.95 -17.78 11.74
C GLN A 447 -9.71 -16.28 11.53
N PHE A 448 -9.49 -15.84 10.29
CA PHE A 448 -9.33 -14.42 9.97
C PHE A 448 -10.66 -13.67 9.97
N LYS A 449 -11.75 -14.30 9.51
CA LYS A 449 -13.11 -13.74 9.62
C LYS A 449 -13.47 -13.45 11.08
N ASN A 450 -13.29 -14.43 11.95
CA ASN A 450 -13.55 -14.27 13.39
C ASN A 450 -12.69 -13.19 14.01
N PHE A 451 -11.40 -13.14 13.67
CA PHE A 451 -10.51 -12.07 14.15
C PHE A 451 -10.94 -10.68 13.66
N ASN A 452 -11.41 -10.55 12.43
CA ASN A 452 -11.95 -9.30 11.90
C ASN A 452 -13.23 -8.88 12.66
N SER A 453 -14.12 -9.85 12.95
CA SER A 453 -15.30 -9.62 13.79
C SER A 453 -14.95 -9.21 15.22
N ASP A 454 -13.92 -9.83 15.82
CA ASP A 454 -13.43 -9.48 17.16
C ASP A 454 -12.85 -8.05 17.23
N LEU A 455 -12.32 -7.55 16.11
CA LEU A 455 -11.90 -6.16 15.95
C LEU A 455 -13.07 -5.19 15.75
N GLY A 456 -14.31 -5.68 15.66
CA GLY A 456 -15.49 -4.86 15.36
C GLY A 456 -15.55 -4.41 13.89
N ILE A 457 -14.79 -5.06 12.99
CA ILE A 457 -14.81 -4.77 11.56
C ILE A 457 -15.95 -5.60 10.95
N ILE A 458 -17.05 -4.92 10.63
CA ILE A 458 -18.19 -5.50 9.91
C ILE A 458 -17.82 -5.55 8.42
N GLU A 459 -17.90 -6.73 7.79
CA GLU A 459 -17.80 -6.81 6.33
C GLU A 459 -19.01 -6.09 5.74
N PRO A 460 -18.84 -5.11 4.84
CA PRO A 460 -19.98 -4.45 4.21
C PRO A 460 -20.85 -5.49 3.52
N GLU A 461 -22.18 -5.38 3.66
CA GLU A 461 -23.12 -6.20 2.90
C GLU A 461 -22.88 -6.02 1.39
N GLU A 462 -23.16 -7.08 0.63
CA GLU A 462 -23.01 -7.13 -0.83
C GLU A 462 -23.60 -5.87 -1.48
N VAL A 463 -22.73 -4.94 -1.88
CA VAL A 463 -23.14 -3.82 -2.72
C VAL A 463 -23.31 -4.43 -4.11
N GLU A 464 -24.55 -4.51 -4.60
CA GLU A 464 -24.84 -4.92 -5.97
C GLU A 464 -23.88 -4.19 -6.92
N VAL A 465 -23.09 -4.97 -7.66
CA VAL A 465 -22.30 -4.46 -8.79
C VAL A 465 -23.29 -3.80 -9.74
N ILE A 466 -23.39 -2.48 -9.67
CA ILE A 466 -24.10 -1.70 -10.66
C ILE A 466 -23.38 -2.01 -11.97
N GLU A 467 -24.07 -2.68 -12.89
CA GLU A 467 -23.54 -2.92 -14.24
C GLU A 467 -23.09 -1.56 -14.79
N GLU A 468 -21.78 -1.40 -14.99
CA GLU A 468 -21.24 -0.22 -15.64
C GLU A 468 -21.89 -0.11 -17.01
N ASP A 469 -22.75 0.89 -17.16
CA ASP A 469 -23.29 1.31 -18.44
C ASP A 469 -22.14 1.40 -19.44
N SER A 470 -22.34 0.81 -20.62
CA SER A 470 -21.33 0.63 -21.68
C SER A 470 -20.63 1.94 -22.05
N ASN A 471 -19.61 2.33 -21.31
CA ASN A 471 -18.90 3.58 -21.52
C ASN A 471 -17.72 3.29 -22.45
N ASN A 472 -17.69 3.91 -23.63
CA ASN A 472 -16.65 3.68 -24.65
C ASN A 472 -15.25 4.23 -24.29
N LEU A 473 -15.07 4.67 -23.03
CA LEU A 473 -13.88 5.38 -22.55
C LEU A 473 -12.68 4.44 -22.28
N TYR A 474 -12.96 3.20 -21.89
CA TYR A 474 -11.95 2.19 -21.58
C TYR A 474 -12.46 0.77 -21.88
N ASP A 475 -11.54 -0.19 -21.86
CA ASP A 475 -11.76 -1.63 -21.87
C ASP A 475 -11.69 -2.11 -20.41
N LYS A 476 -12.79 -2.68 -19.90
CA LYS A 476 -12.90 -3.12 -18.50
C LYS A 476 -12.00 -4.33 -18.18
N ASP A 477 -11.60 -5.09 -19.20
CA ASP A 477 -10.76 -6.28 -19.01
C ASP A 477 -9.28 -5.91 -18.86
N ILE A 478 -8.90 -4.66 -19.13
CA ILE A 478 -7.54 -4.14 -19.01
C ILE A 478 -7.52 -3.05 -17.94
N VAL A 479 -6.96 -3.35 -16.78
CA VAL A 479 -6.92 -2.46 -15.62
C VAL A 479 -5.47 -2.17 -15.24
N PHE A 480 -5.13 -0.89 -15.15
CA PHE A 480 -3.90 -0.43 -14.52
C PHE A 480 -4.21 0.33 -13.24
N GLN A 481 -3.47 -0.01 -12.19
CA GLN A 481 -3.56 0.63 -10.89
C GLN A 481 -2.27 1.39 -10.63
N TYR A 482 -2.41 2.62 -10.16
CA TYR A 482 -1.27 3.48 -9.91
C TYR A 482 -1.47 4.36 -8.68
N TYR A 483 -0.34 4.79 -8.15
CA TYR A 483 -0.18 5.86 -7.17
C TYR A 483 1.30 6.24 -7.06
N ILE A 484 1.61 7.32 -6.36
CA ILE A 484 2.96 7.91 -6.30
C ILE A 484 4.08 6.96 -5.83
N LYS A 485 3.78 5.89 -5.08
CA LYS A 485 4.80 4.89 -4.64
C LYS A 485 4.70 3.53 -5.33
N SER A 486 3.98 3.43 -6.45
CA SER A 486 3.79 2.16 -7.18
C SER A 486 5.11 1.47 -7.55
N ASN A 487 5.19 0.16 -7.38
CA ASN A 487 6.34 -0.63 -7.84
C ASN A 487 6.56 -0.52 -9.37
N ASN A 488 7.79 -0.24 -9.79
CA ASN A 488 8.18 -0.07 -11.19
C ASN A 488 8.63 -1.39 -11.87
N LYS A 489 8.94 -2.43 -11.09
CA LYS A 489 9.49 -3.71 -11.60
C LYS A 489 8.48 -4.54 -12.39
N PRO A 490 7.21 -4.72 -11.95
CA PRO A 490 6.28 -5.57 -12.67
C PRO A 490 5.95 -5.02 -14.06
N LEU A 491 5.88 -5.93 -15.04
CA LEU A 491 5.36 -5.62 -16.37
C LEU A 491 3.95 -4.99 -16.29
N PRO A 492 3.54 -4.19 -17.29
CA PRO A 492 2.17 -3.68 -17.36
C PRO A 492 1.14 -4.81 -17.27
N GLY A 493 0.19 -4.69 -16.34
CA GLY A 493 -0.84 -5.69 -16.08
C GLY A 493 -0.44 -6.78 -15.09
N LYS A 494 0.78 -6.72 -14.53
CA LYS A 494 1.30 -7.64 -13.51
C LYS A 494 1.54 -6.95 -12.16
N GLY A 495 1.27 -5.64 -12.05
CA GLY A 495 1.30 -4.92 -10.78
C GLY A 495 0.12 -5.31 -9.87
N LYS A 496 0.20 -4.97 -8.57
CA LYS A 496 -0.91 -5.22 -7.66
C LYS A 496 -2.14 -4.40 -8.07
N GLY A 497 -3.30 -5.05 -8.08
CA GLY A 497 -4.56 -4.45 -8.51
C GLY A 497 -4.68 -4.23 -10.02
N GLU A 498 -3.73 -4.75 -10.81
CA GLU A 498 -3.80 -4.72 -12.27
C GLU A 498 -4.37 -6.02 -12.83
N THR A 499 -4.98 -5.94 -14.01
CA THR A 499 -5.49 -7.12 -14.73
C THR A 499 -5.35 -6.89 -16.21
N ILE A 500 -4.95 -7.93 -16.93
CA ILE A 500 -4.84 -7.90 -18.39
C ILE A 500 -5.07 -9.31 -18.94
N PRO A 501 -5.81 -9.48 -20.05
CA PRO A 501 -5.99 -10.78 -20.66
C PRO A 501 -4.63 -11.35 -21.10
N PHE A 502 -4.48 -12.67 -20.95
CA PHE A 502 -3.24 -13.33 -21.33
C PHE A 502 -2.93 -13.11 -22.83
N GLY A 503 -1.66 -12.83 -23.14
CA GLY A 503 -1.22 -12.50 -24.51
C GLY A 503 -1.34 -11.02 -24.89
N LYS A 504 -2.05 -10.18 -24.13
CA LYS A 504 -2.18 -8.73 -24.37
C LYS A 504 -1.08 -7.88 -23.73
N VAL A 505 -0.34 -8.41 -22.76
CA VAL A 505 0.77 -7.70 -22.05
C VAL A 505 1.76 -7.05 -23.02
N LYS A 506 2.11 -7.74 -24.12
CA LYS A 506 3.05 -7.23 -25.14
C LYS A 506 2.57 -5.94 -25.81
N ASP A 507 1.26 -5.73 -25.91
CA ASP A 507 0.67 -4.56 -26.56
C ASP A 507 1.03 -3.27 -25.80
N PHE A 508 1.36 -3.40 -24.50
CA PHE A 508 1.82 -2.32 -23.62
C PHE A 508 3.35 -2.25 -23.47
N SER A 509 4.10 -2.88 -24.38
CA SER A 509 5.57 -2.89 -24.36
C SER A 509 6.21 -1.50 -24.34
N LYS A 510 5.57 -0.50 -24.96
CA LYS A 510 6.02 0.90 -24.92
C LYS A 510 5.94 1.51 -23.52
N LEU A 511 4.94 1.12 -22.74
CA LEU A 511 4.77 1.56 -21.37
C LEU A 511 5.86 0.94 -20.48
N ALA A 512 6.17 -0.34 -20.70
CA ALA A 512 7.25 -1.05 -20.01
C ALA A 512 8.66 -0.48 -20.28
N GLU A 513 8.87 0.27 -21.36
CA GLU A 513 10.14 0.95 -21.65
C GLU A 513 10.34 2.23 -20.81
N ILE A 514 9.29 2.73 -20.17
CA ILE A 514 9.31 3.99 -19.43
C ILE A 514 9.35 3.70 -17.93
N SER A 515 10.47 4.04 -17.29
CA SER A 515 10.60 3.92 -15.83
C SER A 515 9.56 4.76 -15.11
N ASP A 516 9.01 4.20 -14.05
CA ASP A 516 8.08 4.80 -13.11
C ASP A 516 6.80 5.31 -13.77
N TRP A 517 6.38 4.72 -14.90
CA TRP A 517 5.20 5.17 -15.63
C TRP A 517 3.93 5.20 -14.76
N ARG A 518 3.77 4.24 -13.83
CA ARG A 518 2.67 4.21 -12.85
C ARG A 518 2.71 5.46 -11.96
N LYS A 519 3.87 5.74 -11.35
CA LYS A 519 4.06 6.92 -10.49
C LYS A 519 3.80 8.20 -11.29
N LYS A 520 4.24 8.26 -12.55
CA LYS A 520 4.08 9.42 -13.45
C LYS A 520 2.62 9.74 -13.82
N LEU A 521 1.70 8.79 -13.70
CA LEU A 521 0.26 9.05 -13.86
C LEU A 521 -0.32 9.86 -12.69
N ASP A 522 0.31 9.81 -11.51
CA ASP A 522 -0.15 10.44 -10.28
C ASP A 522 -0.12 11.98 -10.32
N ASN A 523 -1.10 12.62 -9.68
CA ASN A 523 -1.21 14.08 -9.58
C ASN A 523 -0.11 14.69 -8.72
N GLU A 524 0.42 13.91 -7.78
CA GLU A 524 1.56 14.25 -6.94
C GLU A 524 2.87 14.17 -7.72
N PHE A 525 2.94 13.44 -8.84
CA PHE A 525 4.19 13.30 -9.58
C PHE A 525 4.71 14.65 -10.09
N PRO A 526 5.95 15.04 -9.76
CA PRO A 526 6.55 16.27 -10.24
C PRO A 526 6.65 16.32 -11.77
N SER A 527 5.88 17.21 -12.38
CA SER A 527 5.93 17.47 -13.82
C SER A 527 5.49 18.90 -14.05
N GLN A 528 6.45 19.79 -14.29
CA GLN A 528 6.17 21.21 -14.42
C GLN A 528 5.33 21.50 -15.66
N PHE A 529 4.34 22.38 -15.51
CA PHE A 529 3.50 22.87 -16.62
C PHE A 529 3.07 24.32 -16.38
N GLU A 530 2.65 24.99 -17.44
CA GLU A 530 2.10 26.33 -17.40
C GLU A 530 0.57 26.29 -17.52
N LEU A 531 -0.13 26.95 -16.60
CA LEU A 531 -1.59 27.05 -16.63
C LEU A 531 -2.04 28.34 -15.95
N GLY A 532 -2.94 29.07 -16.61
CA GLY A 532 -3.46 30.34 -16.09
C GLY A 532 -2.39 31.44 -15.96
N GLY A 533 -1.33 31.40 -16.79
CA GLY A 533 -0.24 32.37 -16.76
C GLY A 533 0.84 32.11 -15.69
N HIS A 534 0.77 30.97 -15.01
CA HIS A 534 1.64 30.60 -13.89
C HIS A 534 2.28 29.23 -14.10
N LYS A 535 3.44 29.02 -13.47
CA LYS A 535 4.18 27.75 -13.49
C LYS A 535 3.85 26.91 -12.25
N TRP A 536 3.54 25.64 -12.47
CA TRP A 536 3.14 24.72 -11.41
C TRP A 536 4.11 23.55 -11.32
N TYR A 537 4.41 23.09 -10.10
CA TYR A 537 5.31 21.96 -9.88
C TYR A 537 4.66 20.60 -10.17
N SER A 538 3.39 20.45 -9.78
CA SER A 538 2.57 19.26 -10.03
C SER A 538 1.09 19.64 -10.18
N VAL A 539 0.27 18.68 -10.59
CA VAL A 539 -1.20 18.85 -10.67
C VAL A 539 -1.75 19.16 -9.28
N GLU A 540 -1.22 18.51 -8.26
CA GLU A 540 -1.63 18.72 -6.87
C GLU A 540 -1.40 20.16 -6.39
N HIS A 541 -0.30 20.80 -6.80
CA HIS A 541 -0.05 22.21 -6.48
C HIS A 541 -1.14 23.11 -7.06
N TYR A 542 -1.48 22.92 -8.34
CA TYR A 542 -2.52 23.72 -8.98
C TYR A 542 -3.89 23.51 -8.34
N ILE A 543 -4.26 22.26 -8.06
CA ILE A 543 -5.56 21.92 -7.47
C ILE A 543 -5.72 22.53 -6.08
N ASN A 544 -4.66 22.51 -5.27
CA ASN A 544 -4.67 23.15 -3.95
C ASN A 544 -4.66 24.68 -4.05
N ALA A 545 -4.02 25.25 -5.07
CA ALA A 545 -4.03 26.70 -5.29
C ALA A 545 -5.43 27.23 -5.64
N VAL A 546 -6.10 26.60 -6.61
CA VAL A 546 -7.36 27.10 -7.20
C VAL A 546 -8.47 27.30 -6.16
N LYS A 547 -8.41 26.56 -5.04
CA LYS A 547 -9.26 26.76 -3.85
C LYS A 547 -9.30 28.19 -3.34
N PHE A 548 -8.27 29.01 -3.62
CA PHE A 548 -8.13 30.38 -3.12
C PHE A 548 -8.07 31.43 -4.24
N LYS A 549 -8.24 31.03 -5.51
CA LYS A 549 -8.02 31.91 -6.66
C LYS A 549 -8.87 33.18 -6.62
N GLU A 550 -10.15 33.05 -6.31
CA GLU A 550 -11.11 34.16 -6.29
C GLU A 550 -11.12 34.88 -4.93
N SER A 551 -11.01 34.13 -3.82
CA SER A 551 -11.12 34.68 -2.47
C SER A 551 -9.83 35.34 -1.98
N ASN A 552 -8.66 34.79 -2.32
CA ASN A 552 -7.36 35.20 -1.80
C ASN A 552 -6.24 35.02 -2.84
N PRO A 553 -6.15 35.91 -3.87
CA PRO A 553 -5.18 35.78 -4.95
C PRO A 553 -3.70 35.76 -4.50
N GLN A 554 -3.37 36.47 -3.41
CA GLN A 554 -2.01 36.46 -2.87
C GLN A 554 -1.62 35.09 -2.31
N PHE A 555 -2.55 34.40 -1.63
CA PHE A 555 -2.31 33.07 -1.09
C PHE A 555 -2.27 32.02 -2.20
N TYR A 556 -3.15 32.13 -3.21
CA TYR A 556 -3.10 31.34 -4.43
C TYR A 556 -1.71 31.34 -5.08
N MET A 557 -1.05 32.51 -5.14
CA MET A 557 0.28 32.63 -5.74
C MET A 557 1.37 31.86 -5.00
N LEU A 558 1.23 31.59 -3.70
CA LEU A 558 2.23 30.84 -2.93
C LEU A 558 2.40 29.39 -3.42
N PHE A 559 1.39 28.82 -4.07
CA PHE A 559 1.45 27.47 -4.64
C PHE A 559 2.12 27.44 -6.02
N SER A 560 2.20 28.59 -6.70
CA SER A 560 2.90 28.71 -7.99
C SER A 560 4.40 28.79 -7.78
N LEU A 561 5.16 28.18 -8.68
CA LEU A 561 6.63 28.29 -8.73
C LEU A 561 7.09 29.73 -8.90
N ASP A 562 6.24 30.63 -9.41
CA ASP A 562 6.55 32.06 -9.56
C ASP A 562 6.79 32.76 -8.21
N SER A 563 6.28 32.21 -7.11
CA SER A 563 6.45 32.78 -5.75
C SER A 563 7.75 32.36 -5.06
N ASP A 564 8.41 31.31 -5.57
CA ASP A 564 9.56 30.65 -4.93
C ASP A 564 9.33 30.16 -3.48
N SER A 565 8.07 30.09 -3.03
CA SER A 565 7.72 29.69 -1.66
C SER A 565 8.07 28.22 -1.37
N LYS A 566 8.06 27.83 -0.08
CA LYS A 566 8.18 26.41 0.30
C LYS A 566 6.97 25.59 -0.19
N ILE A 567 5.77 26.19 -0.17
CA ILE A 567 4.52 25.57 -0.60
C ILE A 567 4.56 25.23 -2.09
N SER A 568 5.25 26.02 -2.93
CA SER A 568 5.31 25.78 -4.38
C SER A 568 6.26 24.67 -4.81
N LYS A 569 7.08 24.15 -3.90
CA LYS A 569 8.13 23.16 -4.16
C LYS A 569 7.92 21.84 -3.41
N ASP A 570 7.00 21.82 -2.45
CA ASP A 570 6.76 20.67 -1.57
C ASP A 570 5.29 20.28 -1.63
N ILE A 571 5.02 19.10 -2.16
CA ILE A 571 3.67 18.55 -2.34
C ILE A 571 2.97 18.37 -1.00
N VAL A 572 3.69 17.97 0.06
CA VAL A 572 3.11 17.76 1.38
C VAL A 572 2.66 19.09 1.95
N LEU A 573 3.48 20.13 1.83
CA LEU A 573 3.11 21.48 2.26
C LEU A 573 2.00 22.10 1.40
N ALA A 574 1.97 21.82 0.09
CA ALA A 574 0.89 22.24 -0.79
C ALA A 574 -0.44 21.58 -0.43
N LYS A 575 -0.45 20.27 -0.16
CA LYS A 575 -1.65 19.57 0.28
C LYS A 575 -2.15 20.16 1.59
N ALA A 576 -1.28 20.24 2.58
CA ALA A 576 -1.58 20.85 3.89
C ALA A 576 -2.11 22.29 3.72
N ALA A 577 -1.34 23.23 3.17
CA ALA A 577 -1.81 24.60 2.98
C ALA A 577 -3.16 24.73 2.24
N GLY A 578 -3.50 23.78 1.36
CA GLY A 578 -4.75 23.70 0.61
C GLY A 578 -5.90 22.92 1.27
N SER A 579 -5.68 22.18 2.35
CA SER A 579 -6.73 21.41 3.02
C SER A 579 -7.56 22.29 3.96
N LYS A 580 -8.45 21.69 4.74
CA LYS A 580 -9.49 22.47 5.43
C LYS A 580 -8.94 23.32 6.56
N THR A 581 -7.80 22.98 7.17
CA THR A 581 -7.32 23.69 8.35
C THR A 581 -6.03 24.47 8.16
N GLY A 582 -5.38 24.28 7.02
CA GLY A 582 -4.10 24.83 6.61
C GLY A 582 -2.99 24.62 7.63
N LYS A 583 -2.90 23.45 8.27
CA LYS A 583 -1.87 23.06 9.23
C LYS A 583 -0.99 21.91 8.73
N HIS A 584 0.28 21.93 9.10
CA HIS A 584 1.15 20.77 8.93
C HIS A 584 1.89 20.50 10.23
N LYS A 585 1.68 19.33 10.85
CA LYS A 585 2.33 18.97 12.12
C LYS A 585 2.02 19.99 13.22
N GLY A 586 0.77 20.44 13.31
CA GLY A 586 0.34 21.49 14.23
C GLY A 586 0.76 22.93 13.88
N GLU A 587 1.65 23.14 12.90
CA GLU A 587 2.04 24.48 12.45
C GLU A 587 1.05 25.03 11.42
N LEU A 588 0.53 26.25 11.65
CA LEU A 588 -0.41 26.90 10.74
C LEU A 588 0.30 27.47 9.50
N LEU A 589 0.07 26.86 8.34
CA LEU A 589 0.55 27.29 7.02
C LEU A 589 -0.36 28.32 6.34
N ARG A 590 -1.66 28.30 6.66
CA ARG A 590 -2.66 29.24 6.13
C ARG A 590 -3.36 29.96 7.27
N SER A 591 -3.40 31.31 7.23
CA SER A 591 -4.18 32.09 8.20
C SER A 591 -5.65 31.65 8.24
N LYS A 592 -6.27 31.64 9.43
CA LYS A 592 -7.69 31.27 9.62
C LYS A 592 -8.65 32.18 8.85
N ASP A 593 -8.24 33.40 8.52
CA ASP A 593 -9.04 34.35 7.73
C ASP A 593 -9.11 33.96 6.24
N ILE A 594 -8.17 33.15 5.76
CA ILE A 594 -8.12 32.69 4.37
C ILE A 594 -8.95 31.42 4.27
N LYS A 595 -10.15 31.54 3.69
CA LYS A 595 -11.09 30.43 3.51
C LYS A 595 -11.05 29.87 2.09
N ILE A 596 -11.28 28.56 1.99
CA ILE A 596 -11.52 27.87 0.71
C ILE A 596 -12.77 28.46 0.05
N ASP A 597 -12.73 28.68 -1.26
CA ASP A 597 -13.91 29.05 -2.06
C ASP A 597 -15.01 27.98 -1.89
N PRO A 598 -16.18 28.31 -1.33
CA PRO A 598 -17.28 27.36 -1.15
C PRO A 598 -17.73 26.71 -2.46
N LEU A 599 -17.55 27.39 -3.61
CA LEU A 599 -17.92 26.88 -4.92
C LEU A 599 -16.89 25.88 -5.48
N PHE A 600 -15.71 25.73 -4.85
CA PHE A 600 -14.68 24.82 -5.32
C PHE A 600 -15.19 23.38 -5.44
N PHE A 601 -15.90 22.91 -4.40
CA PHE A 601 -16.47 21.56 -4.37
C PHE A 601 -17.78 21.43 -5.16
N GLY A 602 -18.37 22.54 -5.63
CA GLY A 602 -19.58 22.57 -6.44
C GLY A 602 -19.37 22.40 -7.95
N GLY A 603 -18.28 21.73 -8.36
CA GLY A 603 -17.94 21.43 -9.77
C GLY A 603 -16.69 22.13 -10.31
N LYS A 604 -16.23 23.24 -9.68
CA LYS A 604 -14.97 23.91 -10.10
C LYS A 604 -13.75 23.01 -9.93
N HIS A 605 -13.77 22.06 -8.99
CA HIS A 605 -12.71 21.09 -8.79
C HIS A 605 -12.48 20.22 -10.02
N GLU A 606 -13.55 19.73 -10.66
CA GLU A 606 -13.46 18.86 -11.83
C GLU A 606 -12.88 19.61 -13.04
N GLU A 607 -13.34 20.84 -13.27
CA GLU A 607 -12.80 21.70 -14.33
C GLU A 607 -11.32 22.03 -14.09
N ALA A 608 -10.95 22.38 -12.85
CA ALA A 608 -9.57 22.62 -12.47
C ALA A 608 -8.70 21.37 -12.69
N LEU A 609 -9.22 20.19 -12.35
CA LEU A 609 -8.52 18.92 -12.50
C LEU A 609 -8.33 18.55 -13.97
N GLU A 610 -9.36 18.66 -14.81
CA GLU A 610 -9.23 18.41 -16.25
C GLU A 610 -8.18 19.35 -16.86
N ASN A 611 -8.23 20.64 -16.55
CA ASN A 611 -7.30 21.64 -17.09
C ASN A 611 -5.85 21.37 -16.67
N ALA A 612 -5.62 21.02 -15.40
CA ALA A 612 -4.29 20.71 -14.89
C ALA A 612 -3.73 19.41 -15.46
N LEU A 613 -4.54 18.36 -15.51
CA LEU A 613 -4.17 17.09 -16.14
C LEU A 613 -3.85 17.31 -17.62
N TYR A 614 -4.72 18.02 -18.34
CA TYR A 614 -4.49 18.33 -19.74
C TYR A 614 -3.19 19.14 -19.93
N ALA A 615 -2.92 20.14 -19.09
CA ALA A 615 -1.66 20.90 -19.15
C ALA A 615 -0.44 20.00 -18.90
N LYS A 616 -0.44 19.18 -17.85
CA LYS A 616 0.63 18.21 -17.55
C LYS A 616 0.91 17.28 -18.74
N PHE A 617 -0.14 16.69 -19.31
CA PHE A 617 -0.04 15.65 -20.33
C PHE A 617 0.03 16.18 -21.77
N SER A 618 -0.23 17.47 -22.03
CA SER A 618 -0.08 18.07 -23.37
C SER A 618 1.24 18.81 -23.56
N GLN A 619 1.82 19.38 -22.49
CA GLN A 619 3.02 20.20 -22.56
C GLN A 619 4.32 19.40 -22.38
N ASN A 620 4.25 18.21 -21.77
CA ASN A 620 5.39 17.32 -21.59
C ASN A 620 5.24 16.06 -22.47
N GLU A 621 6.14 15.88 -23.44
CA GLU A 621 6.08 14.77 -24.40
C GLU A 621 6.23 13.38 -23.77
N GLU A 622 7.00 13.26 -22.69
CA GLU A 622 7.11 11.98 -21.96
C GLU A 622 5.79 11.65 -21.26
N MET A 623 5.22 12.61 -20.51
CA MET A 623 3.93 12.43 -19.84
C MET A 623 2.84 12.09 -20.86
N LYS A 624 2.77 12.86 -21.95
CA LYS A 624 1.87 12.63 -23.08
C LYS A 624 1.97 11.20 -23.57
N SER A 625 3.19 10.74 -23.83
CA SER A 625 3.47 9.39 -24.31
C SER A 625 2.98 8.34 -23.31
N ILE A 626 3.25 8.51 -22.01
CA ILE A 626 2.81 7.59 -20.95
C ILE A 626 1.28 7.44 -21.00
N LEU A 627 0.55 8.56 -20.97
CA LEU A 627 -0.91 8.52 -20.96
C LEU A 627 -1.47 7.88 -22.23
N LEU A 628 -0.90 8.18 -23.39
CA LEU A 628 -1.31 7.57 -24.66
C LEU A 628 -0.98 6.07 -24.74
N TYR A 629 0.15 5.64 -24.17
CA TYR A 629 0.55 4.22 -24.13
C TYR A 629 -0.23 3.38 -23.12
N THR A 630 -1.06 4.00 -22.25
CA THR A 630 -2.09 3.26 -21.51
C THR A 630 -3.24 2.77 -22.40
N ASP A 631 -3.30 3.21 -23.66
CA ASP A 631 -4.31 2.89 -24.67
C ASP A 631 -5.74 2.98 -24.12
N LYS A 632 -6.52 1.90 -24.12
CA LYS A 632 -7.88 1.86 -23.57
C LYS A 632 -7.95 1.27 -22.16
N ALA A 633 -6.84 1.13 -21.44
CA ALA A 633 -6.89 0.58 -20.09
C ALA A 633 -7.78 1.44 -19.16
N LYS A 634 -8.55 0.78 -18.28
CA LYS A 634 -9.18 1.40 -17.12
C LYS A 634 -8.08 1.81 -16.14
N LEU A 635 -8.09 3.07 -15.71
CA LEU A 635 -7.07 3.64 -14.82
C LEU A 635 -7.65 3.81 -13.41
N LEU A 636 -7.06 3.13 -12.44
CA LEU A 636 -7.45 3.16 -11.04
C LEU A 636 -6.36 3.79 -10.19
N HIS A 637 -6.73 4.81 -9.40
CA HIS A 637 -5.85 5.40 -8.40
C HIS A 637 -5.97 4.61 -7.09
N PHE A 638 -4.87 4.05 -6.61
CA PHE A 638 -4.85 3.31 -5.36
C PHE A 638 -5.07 4.24 -4.15
N GLN A 639 -6.00 3.88 -3.26
CA GLN A 639 -6.38 4.71 -2.09
C GLN A 639 -5.93 4.10 -0.75
N GLY A 640 -4.97 3.18 -0.77
CA GLY A 640 -4.54 2.51 0.46
C GLY A 640 -5.61 1.54 0.96
N THR A 641 -6.30 1.94 2.03
CA THR A 641 -7.29 1.11 2.69
C THR A 641 -8.66 1.14 2.01
N ALA A 642 -9.01 2.26 1.36
CA ALA A 642 -10.24 2.41 0.60
C ALA A 642 -10.15 1.70 -0.77
N PRO A 643 -11.30 1.32 -1.38
CA PRO A 643 -11.34 0.84 -2.75
C PRO A 643 -10.61 1.79 -3.71
N PRO A 644 -9.90 1.26 -4.73
CA PRO A 644 -9.26 2.09 -5.72
C PRO A 644 -10.27 3.00 -6.44
N LYS A 645 -9.91 4.26 -6.65
CA LYS A 645 -10.78 5.26 -7.28
C LYS A 645 -10.56 5.31 -8.78
N GLU A 646 -11.63 5.28 -9.56
CA GLU A 646 -11.56 5.49 -11.01
C GLU A 646 -11.04 6.87 -11.37
N SER A 647 -10.13 6.90 -12.34
CA SER A 647 -9.47 8.11 -12.81
C SER A 647 -10.12 8.61 -14.11
N ASP A 648 -11.43 8.83 -14.08
CA ASP A 648 -12.24 9.20 -15.25
C ASP A 648 -11.71 10.42 -15.97
N MET A 649 -11.39 11.48 -15.21
CA MET A 649 -10.84 12.72 -15.77
C MET A 649 -9.53 12.48 -16.52
N LEU A 650 -8.66 11.59 -16.03
CA LEU A 650 -7.41 11.24 -16.70
C LEU A 650 -7.67 10.49 -18.02
N MET A 651 -8.65 9.56 -18.02
CA MET A 651 -9.06 8.82 -19.22
C MET A 651 -9.80 9.72 -20.24
N LEU A 652 -10.53 10.74 -19.78
CA LEU A 652 -11.11 11.78 -20.63
C LEU A 652 -10.03 12.64 -21.29
N VAL A 653 -9.02 13.08 -20.52
CA VAL A 653 -7.85 13.80 -21.06
C VAL A 653 -7.10 12.96 -22.09
N ARG A 654 -6.88 11.66 -21.83
CA ARG A 654 -6.33 10.72 -22.81
C ARG A 654 -7.13 10.73 -24.11
N SER A 655 -8.45 10.62 -24.02
CA SER A 655 -9.35 10.62 -25.18
C SER A 655 -9.30 11.93 -25.98
N LYS A 656 -9.14 13.07 -25.30
CA LYS A 656 -8.97 14.38 -25.91
C LYS A 656 -7.65 14.47 -26.68
N LEU A 657 -6.54 14.07 -26.08
CA LEU A 657 -5.22 14.05 -26.71
C LEU A 657 -5.17 13.13 -27.94
N ILE A 658 -5.84 11.97 -27.90
CA ILE A 658 -5.95 11.07 -29.07
C ILE A 658 -6.68 11.75 -30.24
N LYS A 659 -7.75 12.49 -29.97
CA LYS A 659 -8.52 13.19 -31.02
C LYS A 659 -7.70 14.29 -31.68
N GLU A 660 -6.86 14.98 -30.92
CA GLU A 660 -5.97 16.03 -31.44
C GLU A 660 -4.81 15.45 -32.22
N PHE A 661 -4.26 14.30 -31.82
CA PHE A 661 -3.19 13.61 -32.55
C PHE A 661 -3.65 13.02 -33.89
N LYS A 662 -4.95 12.75 -34.04
CA LYS A 662 -5.55 12.23 -35.28
C LYS A 662 -5.97 13.32 -36.28
N LYS A 663 -5.99 14.58 -35.87
CA LYS A 663 -6.23 15.74 -36.74
C LYS A 663 -4.90 16.26 -37.26
#